data_AF-A0A1H0YWN0-F1
#
_entry.id   AF-A0A1H0YWN0-F1
#
_cell.length_a   1.000
_cell.length_b   1.000
_cell.length_c   1.000
_cell.angle_alpha   90.00
_cell.angle_beta   90.00
_cell.angle_gamma   90.00
#
_symmetry.space_group_name_H-M   'P 1'
#
loop_
_entity.id
_entity.type
_entity.pdbx_description
1 polymer ?
#
loop_
_entity_poly.entity_id
_entity_poly.type
_entity_poly.pdbx_seq_one_letter_code
_entity_poly.pdbx_strand_id
1 'polypeptide(L)'
;MQVELFTKRTAEYFAALAEQNQFLQVANSRRSTRLVNDFQKKQKKTIAKDQVFQQSWLHYQTPQKIYEAWTDYLKDSSERTILTFEALRESSDNYYEHQAKGCPPVLIYDYEVIVEGRNLPRPCNYMLLKVLPPEGVEVLDWKRPYVIIDPRAGHGAGIGGFKDDSQVGVALRDGHPVYFVAFHPEPEPDQELADITHAEAAFLREVISRHPKSPKPAVVGNCQGGWATAILAAVYPDLVGPIVLNGAPMSYWSGKMGQDPMRYSAGLSGGIVPVLLSADMGSGIFDGANLVQNFEMLNPGRNWYRKYYNLYSNIDSAEERYLDFQKWWGGFYYMTESEFRWILDNLFIGNKLAKNEAFLEPGRPIDLKTIKSPIIVFSSYGDNITPPDQALNWIADTYTDEAEIEILGQRILYMIHDVVGHLGIFVSSSVAKREHTQVASTLKTIEAMPPGLYKMQIEEQKGEGSDAKFKVSFVRKTIDEMLKETGERDEEKAFAGVARFSESCEEMYDSSIGPILKTMNSKQVADSVRDMHPMRVANGAFASTNPFMFLPSLAAATVKQTHEVSREKTPFHYFEELLADNIEYGWDSLKDMREAYIENSFLAVWASPPAVEYGKALSFRRPKVPMQDLHALTSIQNALKKIETGGAVAAIVRIVLMIADTRTEVRGEKLERFNEVLTTWEPFKSMDPKERNFLIHDQTLISRFEMQAGYNALPTLLKSEKDKTFAFKTVSYIIGPEENMAPTSLELWQCLKTTLKWG
;
A
#
# COMPACT_ATOMS: atom_id res chain seq x y z
N MET A 1 17.73 -0.18 50.37
CA MET A 1 16.40 -0.45 49.80
C MET A 1 15.64 0.81 49.35
N GLN A 2 15.09 1.69 50.22
CA GLN A 2 14.32 2.87 49.73
C GLN A 2 15.17 3.91 48.99
N VAL A 3 16.38 4.23 49.49
CA VAL A 3 17.33 5.13 48.80
C VAL A 3 17.78 4.52 47.46
N GLU A 4 18.07 3.24 47.44
CA GLU A 4 18.48 2.49 46.24
C GLU A 4 17.36 2.45 45.18
N LEU A 5 16.11 2.25 45.59
CA LEU A 5 14.95 2.27 44.71
C LEU A 5 14.66 3.68 44.18
N PHE A 6 14.83 4.72 45.01
CA PHE A 6 14.75 6.12 44.58
C PHE A 6 15.85 6.47 43.57
N THR A 7 17.09 6.09 43.84
CA THR A 7 18.23 6.29 42.92
C THR A 7 18.00 5.59 41.60
N LYS A 8 17.52 4.33 41.62
CA LYS A 8 17.19 3.57 40.40
C LYS A 8 16.11 4.26 39.56
N ARG A 9 14.98 4.62 40.17
CA ARG A 9 13.88 5.33 39.46
C ARG A 9 14.31 6.68 38.92
N THR A 10 15.15 7.40 39.66
CA THR A 10 15.70 8.69 39.21
C THR A 10 16.60 8.52 37.99
N ALA A 11 17.46 7.49 38.00
CA ALA A 11 18.31 7.16 36.85
C ALA A 11 17.50 6.75 35.62
N GLU A 12 16.47 5.91 35.80
CA GLU A 12 15.54 5.52 34.73
C GLU A 12 14.83 6.74 34.12
N TYR A 13 14.39 7.70 34.96
CA TYR A 13 13.76 8.93 34.51
C TYR A 13 14.71 9.81 33.67
N PHE A 14 15.95 10.02 34.12
CA PHE A 14 16.94 10.79 33.37
C PHE A 14 17.35 10.10 32.06
N ALA A 15 17.41 8.77 32.03
CA ALA A 15 17.66 8.02 30.80
C ALA A 15 16.52 8.21 29.79
N ALA A 16 15.26 8.13 30.22
CA ALA A 16 14.11 8.39 29.36
C ALA A 16 14.08 9.84 28.84
N LEU A 17 14.48 10.82 29.67
CA LEU A 17 14.59 12.22 29.24
C LEU A 17 15.72 12.42 28.22
N ALA A 18 16.86 11.74 28.38
CA ALA A 18 17.96 11.78 27.41
C ALA A 18 17.52 11.18 26.06
N GLU A 19 16.77 10.08 26.08
CA GLU A 19 16.22 9.44 24.90
C GLU A 19 15.20 10.34 24.17
N GLN A 20 14.31 11.02 24.91
CA GLN A 20 13.41 12.03 24.33
C GLN A 20 14.19 13.13 23.60
N ASN A 21 15.25 13.66 24.23
CA ASN A 21 16.10 14.66 23.61
C ASN A 21 16.82 14.11 22.37
N GLN A 22 17.23 12.83 22.37
CA GLN A 22 17.79 12.17 21.20
C GLN A 22 16.76 12.11 20.06
N PHE A 23 15.50 11.76 20.32
CA PHE A 23 14.46 11.76 19.28
C PHE A 23 14.29 13.15 18.66
N LEU A 24 14.20 14.20 19.48
CA LEU A 24 14.11 15.58 19.01
C LEU A 24 15.34 15.99 18.18
N GLN A 25 16.55 15.61 18.60
CA GLN A 25 17.77 15.88 17.84
C GLN A 25 17.79 15.15 16.50
N VAL A 26 17.41 13.87 16.47
CA VAL A 26 17.33 13.06 15.24
C VAL A 26 16.30 13.64 14.28
N ALA A 27 15.09 13.97 14.75
CA ALA A 27 14.03 14.58 13.94
C ALA A 27 14.50 15.91 13.33
N ASN A 28 15.05 16.81 14.14
CA ASN A 28 15.53 18.12 13.67
C ASN A 28 16.73 18.00 12.72
N SER A 29 17.67 17.09 12.99
CA SER A 29 18.83 16.84 12.12
C SER A 29 18.41 16.30 10.75
N ARG A 30 17.53 15.28 10.72
CA ARG A 30 17.00 14.70 9.48
C ARG A 30 16.19 15.71 8.67
N ARG A 31 15.34 16.51 9.32
CA ARG A 31 14.61 17.59 8.64
C ARG A 31 15.53 18.67 8.09
N SER A 32 16.52 19.11 8.87
CA SER A 32 17.50 20.09 8.41
C SER A 32 18.26 19.57 7.19
N THR A 33 18.68 18.30 7.21
CA THR A 33 19.35 17.65 6.08
C THR A 33 18.44 17.59 4.84
N ARG A 34 17.16 17.22 5.02
CA ARG A 34 16.16 17.20 3.94
C ARG A 34 15.95 18.59 3.35
N LEU A 35 15.71 19.59 4.20
CA LEU A 35 15.54 20.98 3.80
C LEU A 35 16.75 21.51 3.00
N VAL A 36 17.97 21.22 3.46
CA VAL A 36 19.20 21.61 2.74
C VAL A 36 19.26 20.91 1.38
N ASN A 37 18.99 19.60 1.30
CA ASN A 37 19.00 18.84 0.05
C ASN A 37 17.94 19.35 -0.94
N ASP A 38 16.73 19.62 -0.46
CA ASP A 38 15.63 20.13 -1.28
C ASP A 38 15.92 21.56 -1.74
N PHE A 39 16.45 22.42 -0.86
CA PHE A 39 16.93 23.75 -1.22
C PHE A 39 18.02 23.69 -2.29
N GLN A 40 19.03 22.81 -2.15
CA GLN A 40 20.09 22.64 -3.15
C GLN A 40 19.55 22.14 -4.50
N LYS A 41 18.64 21.16 -4.50
CA LYS A 41 17.99 20.67 -5.74
C LYS A 41 17.21 21.79 -6.42
N LYS A 42 16.43 22.54 -5.64
CA LYS A 42 15.64 23.67 -6.14
C LYS A 42 16.55 24.79 -6.66
N GLN A 43 17.60 25.17 -5.92
CA GLN A 43 18.57 26.17 -6.34
C GLN A 43 19.24 25.81 -7.67
N LYS A 44 19.64 24.55 -7.86
CA LYS A 44 20.18 24.06 -9.15
C LYS A 44 19.18 24.23 -10.30
N LYS A 45 17.91 23.88 -10.07
CA LYS A 45 16.83 24.04 -11.05
C LYS A 45 16.58 25.53 -11.37
N THR A 46 16.54 26.38 -10.35
CA THR A 46 16.36 27.83 -10.50
C THR A 46 17.52 28.46 -11.26
N ILE A 47 18.78 28.10 -10.97
CA ILE A 47 19.96 28.61 -11.70
C ILE A 47 19.88 28.23 -13.18
N ALA A 48 19.55 26.97 -13.49
CA ALA A 48 19.43 26.52 -14.88
C ALA A 48 18.32 27.30 -15.63
N LYS A 49 17.17 27.51 -14.99
CA LYS A 49 16.08 28.31 -15.56
C LYS A 49 16.43 29.79 -15.69
N ASP A 50 17.12 30.36 -14.71
CA ASP A 50 17.57 31.76 -14.75
C ASP A 50 18.56 31.98 -15.90
N GLN A 51 19.48 31.04 -16.15
CA GLN A 51 20.36 31.10 -17.32
C GLN A 51 19.58 31.12 -18.64
N VAL A 52 18.56 30.26 -18.78
CA VAL A 52 17.69 30.25 -19.96
C VAL A 52 16.90 31.56 -20.07
N PHE A 53 16.39 32.08 -18.95
CA PHE A 53 15.71 33.38 -18.90
C PHE A 53 16.63 34.51 -19.36
N GLN A 54 17.87 34.62 -18.84
CA GLN A 54 18.84 35.62 -19.28
C GLN A 54 19.18 35.48 -20.77
N GLN A 55 19.34 34.24 -21.27
CA GLN A 55 19.60 33.99 -22.69
C GLN A 55 18.42 34.37 -23.58
N SER A 56 17.18 34.20 -23.10
CA SER A 56 15.98 34.54 -23.87
C SER A 56 15.94 36.03 -24.27
N TRP A 57 16.54 36.91 -23.46
CA TRP A 57 16.62 38.35 -23.76
C TRP A 57 17.56 38.72 -24.90
N LEU A 58 18.47 37.82 -25.32
CA LEU A 58 19.48 38.12 -26.34
C LEU A 58 18.87 38.53 -27.69
N HIS A 59 17.66 38.05 -28.00
CA HIS A 59 16.95 38.36 -29.24
C HIS A 59 16.08 39.63 -29.17
N TYR A 60 15.93 40.24 -27.98
CA TYR A 60 15.04 41.36 -27.68
C TYR A 60 15.81 42.62 -27.21
N GLN A 61 16.71 43.11 -28.05
CA GLN A 61 17.63 44.21 -27.69
C GLN A 61 17.08 45.63 -27.97
N THR A 62 15.90 45.75 -28.60
CA THR A 62 15.30 47.05 -28.94
C THR A 62 13.96 47.24 -28.22
N PRO A 63 13.58 48.48 -27.87
CA PRO A 63 12.29 48.75 -27.22
C PRO A 63 11.08 48.21 -28.00
N GLN A 64 11.14 48.27 -29.34
CA GLN A 64 10.08 47.73 -30.20
C GLN A 64 9.92 46.22 -30.04
N LYS A 65 11.01 45.45 -30.12
CA LYS A 65 10.96 43.99 -29.96
C LYS A 65 10.49 43.57 -28.57
N ILE A 66 10.90 44.31 -27.53
CA ILE A 66 10.42 44.07 -26.16
C ILE A 66 8.92 44.32 -26.06
N TYR A 67 8.42 45.39 -26.67
CA TYR A 67 6.99 45.69 -26.72
C TYR A 67 6.21 44.60 -27.47
N GLU A 68 6.68 44.15 -28.63
CA GLU A 68 6.09 43.04 -29.39
C GLU A 68 6.04 41.75 -28.54
N ALA A 69 7.14 41.38 -27.89
CA ALA A 69 7.21 40.22 -27.00
C ALA A 69 6.25 40.30 -25.82
N TRP A 70 6.05 41.51 -25.29
CA TRP A 70 5.11 41.78 -24.20
C TRP A 70 3.66 41.67 -24.66
N THR A 71 3.33 42.24 -25.82
CA THR A 71 1.98 42.13 -26.39
C THR A 71 1.64 40.69 -26.77
N ASP A 72 2.60 39.95 -27.31
CA ASP A 72 2.45 38.53 -27.65
C ASP A 72 2.21 37.69 -26.39
N TYR A 73 3.02 37.91 -25.35
CA TYR A 73 2.82 37.26 -24.05
C TYR A 73 1.46 37.61 -23.44
N LEU A 74 1.04 38.87 -23.47
CA LEU A 74 -0.26 39.28 -22.92
C LEU A 74 -1.43 38.64 -23.66
N LYS A 75 -1.35 38.57 -24.99
CA LYS A 75 -2.35 37.89 -25.81
C LYS A 75 -2.42 36.41 -25.43
N ASP A 76 -1.28 35.73 -25.44
CA ASP A 76 -1.19 34.30 -25.12
C ASP A 76 -1.67 33.98 -23.69
N SER A 77 -1.17 34.72 -22.71
CA SER A 77 -1.59 34.60 -21.30
C SER A 77 -3.10 34.83 -21.13
N SER A 78 -3.69 35.79 -21.85
CA SER A 78 -5.14 36.04 -21.83
C SER A 78 -5.93 34.88 -22.45
N GLU A 79 -5.48 34.34 -23.59
CA GLU A 79 -6.09 33.18 -24.24
C GLU A 79 -6.04 31.95 -23.32
N ARG A 80 -4.86 31.62 -22.76
CA ARG A 80 -4.71 30.51 -21.80
C ARG A 80 -5.56 30.70 -20.55
N THR A 81 -5.67 31.93 -20.04
CA THR A 81 -6.52 32.24 -18.88
C THR A 81 -7.98 31.93 -19.19
N ILE A 82 -8.50 32.41 -20.32
CA ILE A 82 -9.88 32.16 -20.75
C ILE A 82 -10.15 30.65 -20.89
N LEU A 83 -9.25 29.92 -21.55
CA LEU A 83 -9.37 28.48 -21.73
C LEU A 83 -9.27 27.71 -20.40
N THR A 84 -8.44 28.18 -19.47
CA THR A 84 -8.34 27.59 -18.13
C THR A 84 -9.64 27.78 -17.34
N PHE A 85 -10.23 28.98 -17.38
CA PHE A 85 -11.53 29.21 -16.76
C PHE A 85 -12.61 28.30 -17.36
N GLU A 86 -12.58 28.08 -18.67
CA GLU A 86 -13.51 27.15 -19.32
C GLU A 86 -13.29 25.70 -18.87
N ALA A 87 -12.05 25.24 -18.78
CA ALA A 87 -11.73 23.90 -18.25
C ALA A 87 -12.14 23.75 -16.78
N LEU A 88 -11.99 24.80 -15.95
CA LEU A 88 -12.46 24.81 -14.57
C LEU A 88 -13.99 24.77 -14.48
N ARG A 89 -14.69 25.48 -15.37
CA ARG A 89 -16.15 25.41 -15.47
C ARG A 89 -16.61 24.01 -15.82
N GLU A 90 -16.01 23.43 -16.85
CA GLU A 90 -16.32 22.06 -17.28
C GLU A 90 -16.05 21.07 -16.14
N SER A 91 -14.95 21.23 -15.40
CA SER A 91 -14.67 20.43 -14.20
C SER A 91 -15.77 20.57 -13.14
N SER A 92 -16.25 21.78 -12.86
CA SER A 92 -17.33 22.03 -11.90
C SER A 92 -18.67 21.45 -12.35
N ASP A 93 -19.01 21.57 -13.62
CA ASP A 93 -20.24 21.01 -14.17
C ASP A 93 -20.19 19.49 -14.22
N ASN A 94 -19.06 18.91 -14.62
CA ASN A 94 -18.80 17.47 -14.56
C ASN A 94 -18.94 16.94 -13.12
N TYR A 95 -18.50 17.71 -12.12
CA TYR A 95 -18.68 17.37 -10.70
C TYR A 95 -20.17 17.30 -10.31
N TYR A 96 -21.00 18.26 -10.72
CA TYR A 96 -22.44 18.22 -10.46
C TYR A 96 -23.16 17.12 -11.26
N GLU A 97 -22.80 16.93 -12.53
CA GLU A 97 -23.36 15.86 -13.36
C GLU A 97 -23.01 14.48 -12.80
N HIS A 98 -21.77 14.28 -12.34
CA HIS A 98 -21.32 13.04 -11.75
C HIS A 98 -22.09 12.72 -10.45
N GLN A 99 -22.30 13.71 -9.60
CA GLN A 99 -23.16 13.58 -8.41
C GLN A 99 -24.61 13.26 -8.76
N ALA A 100 -25.18 13.95 -9.75
CA ALA A 100 -26.56 13.70 -10.20
C ALA A 100 -26.77 12.27 -10.74
N LYS A 101 -25.71 11.66 -11.29
CA LYS A 101 -25.69 10.25 -11.73
C LYS A 101 -25.45 9.26 -10.58
N GLY A 102 -25.31 9.72 -9.33
CA GLY A 102 -25.04 8.89 -8.16
C GLY A 102 -23.58 8.47 -8.00
N CYS A 103 -22.64 9.21 -8.60
CA CYS A 103 -21.19 8.93 -8.59
C CYS A 103 -20.86 7.47 -8.99
N PRO A 104 -21.12 7.07 -10.25
CA PRO A 104 -20.75 5.74 -10.72
C PRO A 104 -19.22 5.53 -10.66
N PRO A 105 -18.72 4.29 -10.49
CA PRO A 105 -17.29 4.00 -10.48
C PRO A 105 -16.56 4.54 -11.72
N VAL A 106 -15.37 5.10 -11.52
CA VAL A 106 -14.60 5.77 -12.58
C VAL A 106 -13.67 4.78 -13.30
N LEU A 107 -14.26 3.70 -13.83
CA LEU A 107 -13.57 2.67 -14.62
C LEU A 107 -13.62 3.01 -16.11
N ILE A 108 -12.53 2.77 -16.84
CA ILE A 108 -12.52 2.90 -18.31
C ILE A 108 -13.14 1.68 -19.02
N TYR A 109 -13.36 0.60 -18.27
CA TYR A 109 -13.88 -0.67 -18.78
C TYR A 109 -15.38 -0.77 -18.52
N ASP A 110 -16.10 -1.37 -19.46
CA ASP A 110 -17.49 -1.74 -19.24
C ASP A 110 -17.60 -2.83 -18.16
N TYR A 111 -18.70 -2.81 -17.41
CA TYR A 111 -18.91 -3.75 -16.32
C TYR A 111 -20.38 -4.12 -16.12
N GLU A 112 -20.58 -5.27 -15.49
CA GLU A 112 -21.89 -5.74 -15.03
C GLU A 112 -21.89 -5.79 -13.50
N VAL A 113 -22.94 -5.26 -12.87
CA VAL A 113 -23.15 -5.43 -11.42
C VAL A 113 -23.68 -6.85 -11.18
N ILE A 114 -22.91 -7.66 -10.46
CA ILE A 114 -23.23 -9.06 -10.22
C ILE A 114 -23.91 -9.25 -8.86
N VAL A 115 -23.41 -8.57 -7.84
CA VAL A 115 -23.97 -8.62 -6.49
C VAL A 115 -24.06 -7.21 -5.92
N GLU A 116 -25.24 -6.86 -5.44
CA GLU A 116 -25.51 -5.63 -4.69
C GLU A 116 -25.49 -5.95 -3.19
N GLY A 117 -24.56 -5.36 -2.44
CA GLY A 117 -24.38 -5.58 -1.01
C GLY A 117 -25.60 -5.21 -0.18
N ARG A 118 -26.37 -4.20 -0.61
CA ARG A 118 -27.63 -3.78 0.01
C ARG A 118 -28.70 -4.88 0.02
N ASN A 119 -28.58 -5.87 -0.88
CA ASN A 119 -29.52 -6.99 -0.99
C ASN A 119 -29.04 -8.23 -0.20
N LEU A 120 -27.89 -8.16 0.47
CA LEU A 120 -27.37 -9.25 1.30
C LEU A 120 -28.02 -9.26 2.69
N PRO A 121 -27.94 -10.38 3.45
CA PRO A 121 -28.53 -10.47 4.79
C PRO A 121 -28.05 -9.41 5.78
N ARG A 122 -26.83 -8.90 5.57
CA ARG A 122 -26.25 -7.76 6.27
C ARG A 122 -26.01 -6.68 5.20
N PRO A 123 -26.95 -5.73 5.01
CA PRO A 123 -26.87 -4.74 3.96
C PRO A 123 -25.62 -3.86 4.09
N CYS A 124 -24.97 -3.59 2.96
CA CYS A 124 -23.92 -2.57 2.89
C CYS A 124 -23.89 -1.91 1.52
N ASN A 125 -23.28 -0.74 1.42
CA ASN A 125 -23.19 0.02 0.17
C ASN A 125 -22.18 -0.54 -0.85
N TYR A 126 -21.55 -1.69 -0.60
CA TYR A 126 -20.60 -2.31 -1.52
C TYR A 126 -21.30 -3.10 -2.61
N MET A 127 -20.65 -3.24 -3.76
CA MET A 127 -21.12 -4.03 -4.90
C MET A 127 -19.97 -4.75 -5.59
N LEU A 128 -20.26 -5.94 -6.12
CA LEU A 128 -19.35 -6.71 -6.94
C LEU A 128 -19.63 -6.45 -8.41
N LEU A 129 -18.63 -5.95 -9.12
CA LEU A 129 -18.65 -5.75 -10.56
C LEU A 129 -17.88 -6.89 -11.25
N LYS A 130 -18.39 -7.37 -12.38
CA LYS A 130 -17.63 -8.16 -13.34
C LYS A 130 -17.18 -7.23 -14.46
N VAL A 131 -15.87 -7.12 -14.65
CA VAL A 131 -15.31 -6.29 -15.73
C VAL A 131 -15.41 -7.06 -17.04
N LEU A 132 -15.93 -6.39 -18.08
CA LEU A 132 -16.03 -6.97 -19.42
C LEU A 132 -14.70 -6.78 -20.16
N PRO A 133 -14.19 -7.83 -20.84
CA PRO A 133 -12.95 -7.69 -21.61
C PRO A 133 -13.18 -6.72 -22.79
N PRO A 134 -12.21 -5.83 -23.06
CA PRO A 134 -12.28 -4.97 -24.25
C PRO A 134 -12.16 -5.79 -25.54
N GLU A 135 -12.52 -5.17 -26.67
CA GLU A 135 -12.50 -5.84 -27.97
C GLU A 135 -11.11 -6.45 -28.27
N GLY A 136 -11.08 -7.73 -28.66
CA GLY A 136 -9.85 -8.46 -28.98
C GLY A 136 -9.16 -9.15 -27.79
N VAL A 137 -9.65 -9.00 -26.56
CA VAL A 137 -9.12 -9.70 -25.37
C VAL A 137 -9.96 -10.94 -25.05
N GLU A 138 -9.32 -12.10 -25.03
CA GLU A 138 -9.95 -13.37 -24.65
C GLU A 138 -9.72 -13.69 -23.17
N VAL A 139 -10.80 -13.90 -22.41
CA VAL A 139 -10.77 -14.30 -21.01
C VAL A 139 -11.16 -15.78 -20.88
N LEU A 140 -10.40 -16.52 -20.09
CA LEU A 140 -10.55 -17.97 -19.92
C LEU A 140 -11.10 -18.30 -18.53
N ASP A 141 -12.31 -18.85 -18.44
CA ASP A 141 -13.00 -19.10 -17.15
C ASP A 141 -12.29 -20.08 -16.20
N TRP A 142 -11.36 -20.90 -16.71
CA TRP A 142 -10.57 -21.83 -15.89
C TRP A 142 -9.31 -21.17 -15.31
N LYS A 143 -8.89 -20.01 -15.83
CA LYS A 143 -7.83 -19.21 -15.22
C LYS A 143 -8.33 -18.60 -13.91
N ARG A 144 -7.39 -18.33 -13.00
CA ARG A 144 -7.68 -17.80 -11.67
C ARG A 144 -8.38 -16.43 -11.76
N PRO A 145 -9.55 -16.23 -11.14
CA PRO A 145 -10.16 -14.91 -11.10
C PRO A 145 -9.33 -13.92 -10.27
N TYR A 146 -9.29 -12.65 -10.68
CA TYR A 146 -8.76 -11.54 -9.90
C TYR A 146 -9.91 -10.73 -9.33
N VAL A 147 -9.82 -10.39 -8.05
CA VAL A 147 -10.77 -9.51 -7.35
C VAL A 147 -10.00 -8.31 -6.83
N ILE A 148 -10.28 -7.13 -7.35
CA ILE A 148 -9.61 -5.89 -6.96
C ILE A 148 -10.50 -5.11 -6.00
N ILE A 149 -9.95 -4.76 -4.83
CA ILE A 149 -10.62 -3.97 -3.79
C ILE A 149 -9.96 -2.59 -3.75
N ASP A 150 -10.72 -1.58 -4.19
CA ASP A 150 -10.26 -0.20 -4.23
C ASP A 150 -10.35 0.50 -2.87
N PRO A 151 -9.56 1.57 -2.64
CA PRO A 151 -9.59 2.27 -1.38
C PRO A 151 -10.83 3.17 -1.26
N ARG A 152 -11.54 3.07 -0.13
CA ARG A 152 -12.57 4.03 0.30
C ARG A 152 -11.96 5.17 1.13
N ALA A 153 -10.91 5.79 0.60
CA ALA A 153 -10.15 6.84 1.27
C ALA A 153 -10.80 8.24 1.12
N GLY A 154 -12.12 8.32 1.31
CA GLY A 154 -12.94 9.52 1.09
C GLY A 154 -13.38 9.78 -0.36
N HIS A 155 -12.82 9.02 -1.31
CA HIS A 155 -13.13 9.09 -2.74
C HIS A 155 -13.93 7.87 -3.20
N GLY A 156 -14.45 7.94 -4.43
CA GLY A 156 -15.10 6.82 -5.10
C GLY A 156 -14.17 5.73 -5.61
N ALA A 157 -14.77 4.59 -5.91
CA ALA A 157 -14.11 3.45 -6.54
C ALA A 157 -13.80 3.72 -8.03
N GLY A 158 -12.83 2.98 -8.57
CA GLY A 158 -12.48 2.97 -9.99
C GLY A 158 -11.03 3.37 -10.30
N ILE A 159 -10.29 3.82 -9.29
CA ILE A 159 -8.89 4.25 -9.46
C ILE A 159 -8.01 3.07 -9.92
N GLY A 160 -8.29 1.85 -9.46
CA GLY A 160 -7.61 0.61 -9.90
C GLY A 160 -7.88 0.19 -11.35
N GLY A 161 -8.79 0.85 -12.06
CA GLY A 161 -9.12 0.61 -13.47
C GLY A 161 -9.18 1.89 -14.31
N PHE A 162 -8.46 2.94 -13.88
CA PHE A 162 -8.48 4.27 -14.48
C PHE A 162 -7.66 4.39 -15.79
N LYS A 163 -6.88 3.36 -16.14
CA LYS A 163 -6.02 3.31 -17.34
C LYS A 163 -5.97 1.90 -17.92
N ASP A 164 -5.63 1.79 -19.20
CA ASP A 164 -5.49 0.48 -19.84
C ASP A 164 -4.33 -0.36 -19.29
N ASP A 165 -3.28 0.34 -18.85
CA ASP A 165 -2.16 -0.25 -18.10
C ASP A 165 -2.43 -0.27 -16.59
N SER A 166 -3.65 -0.58 -16.17
CA SER A 166 -4.01 -0.78 -14.76
C SER A 166 -3.94 -2.26 -14.35
N GLN A 167 -4.15 -2.55 -13.06
CA GLN A 167 -4.24 -3.93 -12.56
C GLN A 167 -5.31 -4.73 -13.29
N VAL A 168 -6.46 -4.10 -13.58
CA VAL A 168 -7.54 -4.67 -14.38
C VAL A 168 -7.03 -5.05 -15.77
N GLY A 169 -6.40 -4.11 -16.47
CA GLY A 169 -5.91 -4.34 -17.83
C GLY A 169 -4.81 -5.38 -17.93
N VAL A 170 -3.88 -5.43 -16.97
CA VAL A 170 -2.83 -6.47 -16.92
C VAL A 170 -3.43 -7.86 -16.75
N ALA A 171 -4.38 -8.04 -15.84
CA ALA A 171 -5.02 -9.33 -15.62
C ALA A 171 -5.90 -9.78 -16.80
N LEU A 172 -6.67 -8.86 -17.39
CA LEU A 172 -7.48 -9.14 -18.59
C LEU A 172 -6.59 -9.54 -19.79
N ARG A 173 -5.47 -8.86 -20.01
CA ARG A 173 -4.53 -9.18 -21.10
C ARG A 173 -3.87 -10.56 -20.95
N ASP A 174 -3.67 -11.01 -19.72
CA ASP A 174 -3.25 -12.40 -19.45
C ASP A 174 -4.46 -13.36 -19.42
N GLY A 175 -5.65 -12.94 -19.88
CA GLY A 175 -6.83 -13.79 -20.05
C GLY A 175 -7.49 -14.27 -18.75
N HIS A 176 -7.27 -13.59 -17.63
CA HIS A 176 -7.91 -13.89 -16.36
C HIS A 176 -9.29 -13.22 -16.24
N PRO A 177 -10.30 -13.87 -15.62
CA PRO A 177 -11.52 -13.20 -15.22
C PRO A 177 -11.23 -12.11 -14.19
N VAL A 178 -11.76 -10.90 -14.37
CA VAL A 178 -11.53 -9.78 -13.45
C VAL A 178 -12.85 -9.29 -12.86
N TYR A 179 -12.85 -9.17 -11.54
CA TYR A 179 -13.92 -8.61 -10.73
C TYR A 179 -13.40 -7.41 -9.95
N PHE A 180 -14.29 -6.48 -9.67
CA PHE A 180 -13.97 -5.24 -8.99
C PHE A 180 -14.97 -4.99 -7.87
N VAL A 181 -14.48 -4.72 -6.65
CA VAL A 181 -15.31 -4.35 -5.52
C VAL A 181 -15.41 -2.83 -5.51
N ALA A 182 -16.61 -2.34 -5.82
CA ALA A 182 -16.95 -0.92 -5.78
C ALA A 182 -17.96 -0.67 -4.67
N PHE A 183 -18.31 0.60 -4.45
CA PHE A 183 -19.26 0.99 -3.42
C PHE A 183 -20.03 2.24 -3.87
N HIS A 184 -21.23 2.40 -3.33
CA HIS A 184 -22.08 3.58 -3.53
C HIS A 184 -21.68 4.70 -2.55
N PRO A 185 -21.95 5.98 -2.86
CA PRO A 185 -21.58 7.10 -1.98
C PRO A 185 -22.10 7.03 -0.56
N GLU A 186 -23.39 6.73 -0.43
CA GLU A 186 -24.09 6.66 0.85
C GLU A 186 -23.95 5.23 1.44
N PRO A 187 -23.51 5.08 2.71
CA PRO A 187 -23.58 3.80 3.42
C PRO A 187 -25.04 3.40 3.69
N GLU A 188 -25.26 2.10 3.88
CA GLU A 188 -26.55 1.63 4.40
C GLU A 188 -26.72 2.06 5.88
N PRO A 189 -27.96 2.24 6.38
CA PRO A 189 -28.19 2.59 7.77
C PRO A 189 -27.55 1.57 8.73
N ASP A 190 -26.92 2.08 9.79
CA ASP A 190 -26.24 1.28 10.84
C ASP A 190 -25.15 0.33 10.32
N GLN A 191 -24.72 0.46 9.06
CA GLN A 191 -23.65 -0.35 8.46
C GLN A 191 -22.37 -0.27 9.31
N GLU A 192 -21.77 -1.42 9.59
CA GLU A 192 -20.48 -1.55 10.27
C GLU A 192 -19.42 -2.13 9.32
N LEU A 193 -18.14 -2.08 9.72
CA LEU A 193 -17.07 -2.70 8.95
C LEU A 193 -17.23 -4.23 8.84
N ALA A 194 -17.85 -4.86 9.84
CA ALA A 194 -18.19 -6.28 9.80
C ALA A 194 -19.10 -6.62 8.61
N ASP A 195 -20.11 -5.78 8.34
CA ASP A 195 -21.06 -5.98 7.24
C ASP A 195 -20.35 -5.92 5.89
N ILE A 196 -19.43 -4.97 5.71
CA ILE A 196 -18.57 -4.89 4.52
C ILE A 196 -17.76 -6.18 4.35
N THR A 197 -17.08 -6.63 5.42
CA THR A 197 -16.26 -7.85 5.36
C THR A 197 -17.11 -9.08 5.02
N HIS A 198 -18.35 -9.15 5.53
CA HIS A 198 -19.29 -10.23 5.19
C HIS A 198 -19.79 -10.15 3.75
N ALA A 199 -20.01 -8.94 3.23
CA ALA A 199 -20.36 -8.73 1.83
C ALA A 199 -19.22 -9.12 0.90
N GLU A 200 -17.97 -8.71 1.19
CA GLU A 200 -16.79 -9.15 0.45
C GLU A 200 -16.64 -10.67 0.44
N ALA A 201 -16.89 -11.34 1.58
CA ALA A 201 -16.93 -12.79 1.63
C ALA A 201 -18.05 -13.40 0.77
N ALA A 202 -19.23 -12.77 0.71
CA ALA A 202 -20.30 -13.18 -0.19
C ALA A 202 -19.91 -13.00 -1.67
N PHE A 203 -19.22 -11.91 -1.99
CA PHE A 203 -18.69 -11.64 -3.33
C PHE A 203 -17.68 -12.73 -3.75
N LEU A 204 -16.75 -13.10 -2.88
CA LEU A 204 -15.81 -14.19 -3.18
C LEU A 204 -16.51 -15.53 -3.40
N ARG A 205 -17.57 -15.84 -2.63
CA ARG A 205 -18.37 -17.06 -2.86
C ARG A 205 -19.05 -17.05 -4.23
N GLU A 206 -19.59 -15.91 -4.65
CA GLU A 206 -20.19 -15.75 -5.97
C GLU A 206 -19.14 -15.94 -7.09
N VAL A 207 -17.97 -15.32 -6.95
CA VAL A 207 -16.85 -15.49 -7.90
C VAL A 207 -16.43 -16.96 -7.99
N ILE A 208 -16.25 -17.65 -6.86
CA ILE A 208 -15.89 -19.08 -6.83
C ILE A 208 -16.97 -19.93 -7.51
N SER A 209 -18.25 -19.65 -7.25
CA SER A 209 -19.38 -20.36 -7.86
C SER A 209 -19.40 -20.22 -9.38
N ARG A 210 -19.04 -19.05 -9.91
CA ARG A 210 -18.94 -18.80 -11.36
C ARG A 210 -17.74 -19.48 -12.02
N HIS A 211 -16.68 -19.74 -11.26
CA HIS A 211 -15.43 -20.33 -11.79
C HIS A 211 -15.05 -21.64 -11.09
N PRO A 212 -15.90 -22.69 -11.13
CA PRO A 212 -15.71 -23.92 -10.33
C PRO A 212 -14.48 -24.76 -10.74
N LYS A 213 -13.93 -24.50 -11.93
CA LYS A 213 -12.72 -25.18 -12.45
C LYS A 213 -11.44 -24.38 -12.20
N SER A 214 -11.54 -23.19 -11.62
CA SER A 214 -10.40 -22.30 -11.40
C SER A 214 -9.82 -22.47 -9.98
N PRO A 215 -8.55 -22.09 -9.75
CA PRO A 215 -8.04 -21.86 -8.40
C PRO A 215 -8.80 -20.72 -7.70
N LYS A 216 -8.72 -20.67 -6.37
CA LYS A 216 -9.32 -19.58 -5.57
C LYS A 216 -8.87 -18.19 -6.06
N PRO A 217 -9.74 -17.18 -6.00
CA PRO A 217 -9.45 -15.85 -6.54
C PRO A 217 -8.22 -15.21 -5.91
N ALA A 218 -7.38 -14.56 -6.72
CA ALA A 218 -6.35 -13.66 -6.21
C ALA A 218 -7.01 -12.34 -5.82
N VAL A 219 -6.75 -11.85 -4.60
CA VAL A 219 -7.38 -10.61 -4.09
C VAL A 219 -6.33 -9.53 -3.98
N VAL A 220 -6.56 -8.42 -4.68
CA VAL A 220 -5.65 -7.27 -4.73
C VAL A 220 -6.29 -6.10 -4.00
N GLY A 221 -5.73 -5.74 -2.85
CA GLY A 221 -6.20 -4.61 -2.05
C GLY A 221 -5.30 -3.39 -2.22
N ASN A 222 -5.89 -2.28 -2.65
CA ASN A 222 -5.18 -1.02 -2.88
C ASN A 222 -5.36 -0.08 -1.68
N CYS A 223 -4.25 0.41 -1.11
CA CYS A 223 -4.24 1.30 0.06
C CYS A 223 -5.14 0.75 1.19
N GLN A 224 -6.27 1.42 1.49
CA GLN A 224 -7.25 0.94 2.46
C GLN A 224 -7.78 -0.47 2.15
N GLY A 225 -8.03 -0.77 0.86
CA GLY A 225 -8.48 -2.08 0.42
C GLY A 225 -7.48 -3.20 0.75
N GLY A 226 -6.20 -2.86 0.98
CA GLY A 226 -5.18 -3.80 1.42
C GLY A 226 -5.40 -4.34 2.83
N TRP A 227 -5.59 -3.48 3.83
CA TRP A 227 -5.90 -3.97 5.17
C TRP A 227 -7.28 -4.66 5.21
N ALA A 228 -8.24 -4.22 4.40
CA ALA A 228 -9.54 -4.90 4.28
C ALA A 228 -9.37 -6.32 3.72
N THR A 229 -8.52 -6.47 2.69
CA THR A 229 -8.13 -7.78 2.13
C THR A 229 -7.46 -8.67 3.17
N ALA A 230 -6.58 -8.12 4.02
CA ALA A 230 -5.94 -8.87 5.10
C ALA A 230 -6.96 -9.35 6.14
N ILE A 231 -7.91 -8.51 6.53
CA ILE A 231 -9.02 -8.88 7.44
C ILE A 231 -9.88 -9.98 6.81
N LEU A 232 -10.31 -9.80 5.56
CA LEU A 232 -11.09 -10.79 4.82
C LEU A 232 -10.38 -12.15 4.77
N ALA A 233 -9.08 -12.15 4.47
CA ALA A 233 -8.24 -13.34 4.41
C ALA A 233 -8.04 -14.01 5.77
N ALA A 234 -7.98 -13.24 6.86
CA ALA A 234 -7.86 -13.77 8.22
C ALA A 234 -9.19 -14.37 8.71
N VAL A 235 -10.32 -13.73 8.39
CA VAL A 235 -11.65 -14.11 8.87
C VAL A 235 -12.28 -15.22 8.01
N TYR A 236 -11.96 -15.24 6.71
CA TYR A 236 -12.44 -16.23 5.74
C TYR A 236 -11.28 -16.85 4.93
N PRO A 237 -10.31 -17.52 5.59
CA PRO A 237 -9.09 -18.03 4.96
C PRO A 237 -9.35 -19.06 3.86
N ASP A 238 -10.54 -19.67 3.85
CA ASP A 238 -10.90 -20.68 2.86
C ASP A 238 -11.48 -20.10 1.57
N LEU A 239 -11.73 -18.79 1.48
CA LEU A 239 -12.25 -18.13 0.26
C LEU A 239 -11.18 -17.49 -0.61
N VAL A 240 -10.02 -17.16 -0.05
CA VAL A 240 -8.99 -16.38 -0.75
C VAL A 240 -7.88 -17.27 -1.32
N GLY A 241 -7.39 -16.93 -2.51
CA GLY A 241 -6.07 -17.31 -3.02
C GLY A 241 -4.99 -16.34 -2.52
N PRO A 242 -3.88 -16.15 -3.24
CA PRO A 242 -2.88 -15.14 -2.92
C PRO A 242 -3.49 -13.75 -2.73
N ILE A 243 -2.99 -13.02 -1.73
CA ILE A 243 -3.40 -11.64 -1.49
C ILE A 243 -2.25 -10.68 -1.80
N VAL A 244 -2.58 -9.55 -2.43
CA VAL A 244 -1.62 -8.49 -2.75
C VAL A 244 -2.03 -7.22 -2.01
N LEU A 245 -1.13 -6.71 -1.18
CA LEU A 245 -1.29 -5.51 -0.36
C LEU A 245 -0.49 -4.36 -1.02
N ASN A 246 -1.17 -3.54 -1.81
CA ASN A 246 -0.53 -2.50 -2.62
C ASN A 246 -0.58 -1.15 -1.93
N GLY A 247 0.56 -0.66 -1.43
CA GLY A 247 0.64 0.60 -0.70
C GLY A 247 -0.29 0.62 0.51
N ALA A 248 -0.46 -0.52 1.18
CA ALA A 248 -1.44 -0.71 2.24
C ALA A 248 -0.82 -0.45 3.63
N PRO A 249 -1.32 0.53 4.40
CA PRO A 249 -0.81 0.78 5.74
C PRO A 249 -1.34 -0.28 6.71
N MET A 250 -0.42 -1.08 7.25
CA MET A 250 -0.73 -2.17 8.18
C MET A 250 -0.21 -1.90 9.59
N SER A 251 0.85 -1.08 9.73
CA SER A 251 1.38 -0.60 11.02
C SER A 251 1.41 0.94 11.05
N TYR A 252 0.41 1.57 11.66
CA TYR A 252 0.20 3.01 11.56
C TYR A 252 1.09 3.84 12.47
N TRP A 253 1.64 3.24 13.53
CA TRP A 253 2.62 3.92 14.38
C TRP A 253 4.00 3.99 13.72
N SER A 254 4.27 3.10 12.76
CA SER A 254 5.55 3.06 12.05
C SER A 254 5.72 4.23 11.09
N GLY A 255 6.99 4.57 10.83
CA GLY A 255 7.40 5.70 10.01
C GLY A 255 8.77 6.22 10.43
N LYS A 256 9.35 7.09 9.62
CA LYS A 256 10.68 7.67 9.86
C LYS A 256 10.56 9.05 10.49
N MET A 257 11.22 9.20 11.64
CA MET A 257 11.45 10.52 12.24
C MET A 257 12.06 11.48 11.21
N GLY A 258 11.49 12.67 11.10
CA GLY A 258 11.86 13.71 10.14
C GLY A 258 11.31 13.54 8.72
N GLN A 259 10.48 12.53 8.46
CA GLN A 259 9.93 12.25 7.12
C GLN A 259 8.41 12.12 7.09
N ASP A 260 7.82 11.37 8.04
CA ASP A 260 6.41 10.97 7.97
C ASP A 260 5.55 11.67 9.05
N PRO A 261 5.10 12.92 8.82
CA PRO A 261 4.45 13.72 9.85
C PRO A 261 3.00 13.30 10.15
N MET A 262 2.34 12.61 9.22
CA MET A 262 0.90 12.34 9.29
C MET A 262 0.52 11.49 10.50
N ARG A 263 1.40 10.56 10.91
CA ARG A 263 1.18 9.68 12.07
C ARG A 263 1.03 10.43 13.39
N TYR A 264 1.56 11.65 13.50
CA TYR A 264 1.56 12.42 14.76
C TYR A 264 0.27 13.20 15.01
N SER A 265 -0.53 13.46 13.96
CA SER A 265 -1.64 14.42 14.00
C SER A 265 -2.70 14.10 15.06
N ALA A 266 -3.05 12.82 15.24
CA ALA A 266 -4.04 12.40 16.22
C ALA A 266 -3.63 12.76 17.66
N GLY A 267 -2.33 12.63 17.98
CA GLY A 267 -1.80 12.97 19.30
C GLY A 267 -1.86 14.46 19.64
N LEU A 268 -1.97 15.34 18.65
CA LEU A 268 -2.07 16.78 18.86
C LEU A 268 -3.49 17.34 18.67
N SER A 269 -4.37 16.58 18.03
CA SER A 269 -5.72 17.03 17.66
C SER A 269 -6.82 16.52 18.61
N GLY A 270 -6.46 15.78 19.67
CA GLY A 270 -7.43 15.25 20.63
C GLY A 270 -7.85 13.79 20.39
N GLY A 271 -7.01 12.99 19.74
CA GLY A 271 -7.30 11.59 19.44
C GLY A 271 -8.45 11.45 18.46
N ILE A 272 -9.38 10.55 18.75
CA ILE A 272 -10.55 10.24 17.92
C ILE A 272 -11.67 11.30 18.00
N VAL A 273 -11.73 12.11 19.06
CA VAL A 273 -12.87 13.01 19.35
C VAL A 273 -13.25 13.96 18.20
N PRO A 274 -12.33 14.62 17.48
CA PRO A 274 -12.71 15.49 16.37
C PRO A 274 -13.50 14.76 15.27
N VAL A 275 -13.22 13.48 15.09
CA VAL A 275 -13.91 12.64 14.11
C VAL A 275 -15.29 12.27 14.60
N LEU A 276 -15.44 11.87 15.86
CA LEU A 276 -16.75 11.57 16.45
C LEU A 276 -17.65 12.81 16.43
N LEU A 277 -17.09 13.97 16.80
CA LEU A 277 -17.76 15.26 16.70
C LEU A 277 -18.23 15.54 15.26
N SER A 278 -17.35 15.32 14.27
CA SER A 278 -17.69 15.56 12.86
C SER A 278 -18.76 14.60 12.36
N ALA A 279 -18.73 13.32 12.76
CA ALA A 279 -19.72 12.33 12.39
C ALA A 279 -21.08 12.61 13.06
N ASP A 280 -21.09 13.00 14.33
CA ASP A 280 -22.32 13.37 15.06
C ASP A 280 -22.94 14.65 14.50
N MET A 281 -22.12 15.66 14.14
CA MET A 281 -22.55 16.83 13.37
C MET A 281 -23.00 16.47 11.94
N GLY A 282 -22.55 15.33 11.43
CA GLY A 282 -23.03 14.69 10.21
C GLY A 282 -24.20 13.73 10.44
N SER A 283 -24.89 13.77 11.59
CA SER A 283 -26.03 12.89 11.90
C SER A 283 -25.66 11.40 11.84
N GLY A 284 -24.51 11.03 12.38
CA GLY A 284 -23.98 9.65 12.41
C GLY A 284 -23.20 9.25 11.16
N ILE A 285 -22.93 10.19 10.25
CA ILE A 285 -22.22 9.97 8.99
C ILE A 285 -21.00 10.87 8.92
N PHE A 286 -19.83 10.25 8.77
CA PHE A 286 -18.58 10.92 8.52
C PHE A 286 -18.42 11.28 7.04
N ASP A 287 -18.06 12.53 6.78
CA ASP A 287 -17.90 13.07 5.43
C ASP A 287 -16.47 12.87 4.90
N GLY A 288 -16.33 12.04 3.86
CA GLY A 288 -15.06 11.75 3.21
C GLY A 288 -14.36 12.97 2.60
N ALA A 289 -15.06 14.08 2.38
CA ALA A 289 -14.43 15.33 1.99
C ALA A 289 -13.33 15.79 2.97
N ASN A 290 -13.46 15.47 4.26
CA ASN A 290 -12.42 15.73 5.27
C ASN A 290 -11.14 14.91 5.01
N LEU A 291 -11.28 13.66 4.54
CA LEU A 291 -10.12 12.83 4.18
C LEU A 291 -9.43 13.36 2.93
N VAL A 292 -10.21 13.73 1.90
CA VAL A 292 -9.66 14.33 0.67
C VAL A 292 -8.91 15.62 1.00
N GLN A 293 -9.48 16.48 1.85
CA GLN A 293 -8.81 17.69 2.31
C GLN A 293 -7.50 17.40 3.03
N ASN A 294 -7.45 16.36 3.87
CA ASN A 294 -6.21 15.91 4.51
C ASN A 294 -5.15 15.50 3.49
N PHE A 295 -5.53 14.77 2.43
CA PHE A 295 -4.61 14.45 1.33
C PHE A 295 -4.12 15.70 0.59
N GLU A 296 -4.99 16.68 0.34
CA GLU A 296 -4.57 17.94 -0.30
C GLU A 296 -3.53 18.69 0.54
N MET A 297 -3.74 18.72 1.85
CA MET A 297 -2.85 19.39 2.81
C MET A 297 -1.46 18.76 2.92
N LEU A 298 -1.25 17.52 2.48
CA LEU A 298 0.09 16.89 2.46
C LEU A 298 1.01 17.53 1.41
N ASN A 299 0.47 18.14 0.37
CA ASN A 299 1.27 18.87 -0.61
C ASN A 299 0.52 20.10 -1.16
N PRO A 300 0.38 21.18 -0.36
CA PRO A 300 -0.41 22.35 -0.75
C PRO A 300 0.20 23.08 -1.95
N GLY A 301 1.55 23.12 -2.06
CA GLY A 301 2.21 23.73 -3.22
C GLY A 301 1.81 23.03 -4.52
N ARG A 302 1.74 21.70 -4.51
CA ARG A 302 1.25 20.93 -5.64
C ARG A 302 -0.26 21.08 -5.87
N ASN A 303 -1.06 20.83 -4.82
CA ASN A 303 -2.50 20.63 -4.93
C ASN A 303 -3.28 21.95 -5.06
N TRP A 304 -2.86 23.00 -4.36
CA TRP A 304 -3.55 24.30 -4.35
C TRP A 304 -3.01 25.29 -5.36
N TYR A 305 -1.79 25.08 -5.89
CA TYR A 305 -1.18 25.99 -6.85
C TYR A 305 -0.71 25.30 -8.14
N ARG A 306 0.31 24.42 -8.06
CA ARG A 306 0.97 23.86 -9.25
C ARG A 306 0.01 23.10 -10.16
N LYS A 307 -0.99 22.40 -9.61
CA LYS A 307 -2.05 21.71 -10.37
C LYS A 307 -2.73 22.68 -11.35
N TYR A 308 -3.19 23.83 -10.86
CA TYR A 308 -3.88 24.84 -11.65
C TYR A 308 -2.93 25.58 -12.59
N TYR A 309 -1.71 25.88 -12.14
CA TYR A 309 -0.70 26.46 -13.01
C TYR A 309 -0.36 25.54 -14.19
N ASN A 310 -0.20 24.23 -13.96
CA ASN A 310 0.11 23.27 -15.02
C ASN A 310 -1.03 23.12 -16.02
N LEU A 311 -2.28 23.20 -15.57
CA LEU A 311 -3.45 23.28 -16.45
C LEU A 311 -3.37 24.54 -17.31
N TYR A 312 -3.12 25.70 -16.68
CA TYR A 312 -2.98 26.98 -17.38
C TYR A 312 -1.83 27.01 -18.39
N SER A 313 -0.64 26.53 -18.00
CA SER A 313 0.56 26.61 -18.83
C SER A 313 0.58 25.59 -19.96
N ASN A 314 -0.24 24.53 -19.90
CA ASN A 314 -0.28 23.45 -20.88
C ASN A 314 -1.71 23.13 -21.32
N ILE A 315 -2.57 24.16 -21.43
CA ILE A 315 -4.01 24.00 -21.62
C ILE A 315 -4.36 23.12 -22.84
N ASP A 316 -3.56 23.19 -23.90
CA ASP A 316 -3.72 22.39 -25.13
C ASP A 316 -3.59 20.87 -24.95
N SER A 317 -2.96 20.41 -23.85
CA SER A 317 -2.66 18.99 -23.61
C SER A 317 -3.04 18.48 -22.21
N ALA A 318 -3.30 19.39 -21.27
CA ALA A 318 -3.58 19.05 -19.88
C ALA A 318 -5.07 18.98 -19.54
N GLU A 319 -5.95 19.56 -20.38
CA GLU A 319 -7.40 19.67 -20.12
C GLU A 319 -8.05 18.30 -19.86
N GLU A 320 -7.97 17.37 -20.82
CA GLU A 320 -8.59 16.04 -20.72
C GLU A 320 -8.12 15.28 -19.46
N ARG A 321 -6.80 15.20 -19.26
CA ARG A 321 -6.22 14.54 -18.08
C ARG A 321 -6.64 15.20 -16.77
N TYR A 322 -6.79 16.52 -16.75
CA TYR A 322 -7.24 17.25 -15.57
C TYR A 322 -8.70 16.92 -15.25
N LEU A 323 -9.58 16.99 -16.25
CA LEU A 323 -11.01 16.71 -16.12
C LEU A 323 -11.27 15.29 -15.63
N ASP A 324 -10.61 14.30 -16.24
CA ASP A 324 -10.72 12.89 -15.84
C ASP A 324 -10.32 12.70 -14.37
N PHE A 325 -9.20 13.30 -13.97
CA PHE A 325 -8.72 13.18 -12.59
C PHE A 325 -9.63 13.92 -11.60
N GLN A 326 -10.14 15.11 -11.95
CA GLN A 326 -11.07 15.85 -11.08
C GLN A 326 -12.43 15.15 -10.92
N LYS A 327 -12.89 14.41 -11.94
CA LYS A 327 -14.10 13.60 -11.84
C LYS A 327 -14.01 12.58 -10.69
N TRP A 328 -12.86 11.90 -10.56
CA TRP A 328 -12.60 11.00 -9.43
C TRP A 328 -12.32 11.76 -8.12
N TRP A 329 -11.43 12.76 -8.16
CA TRP A 329 -10.97 13.51 -6.97
C TRP A 329 -12.11 14.27 -6.27
N GLY A 330 -13.12 14.72 -7.03
CA GLY A 330 -14.27 15.43 -6.51
C GLY A 330 -15.41 14.53 -6.00
N GLY A 331 -15.38 13.22 -6.26
CA GLY A 331 -16.42 12.30 -5.79
C GLY A 331 -16.22 11.97 -4.32
N PHE A 332 -16.90 12.68 -3.42
CA PHE A 332 -16.81 12.44 -1.96
C PHE A 332 -17.76 11.34 -1.49
N TYR A 333 -17.21 10.39 -0.75
CA TYR A 333 -17.92 9.22 -0.24
C TYR A 333 -18.02 9.27 1.27
N TYR A 334 -19.10 8.73 1.79
CA TYR A 334 -19.41 8.78 3.21
C TYR A 334 -19.03 7.48 3.89
N MET A 335 -18.90 7.51 5.22
CA MET A 335 -18.81 6.34 6.10
C MET A 335 -19.72 6.56 7.29
N THR A 336 -20.31 5.51 7.84
CA THR A 336 -20.98 5.63 9.14
C THR A 336 -19.97 5.97 10.23
N GLU A 337 -20.46 6.55 11.33
CA GLU A 337 -19.65 6.77 12.53
C GLU A 337 -19.00 5.45 13.00
N SER A 338 -19.74 4.35 13.01
CA SER A 338 -19.26 3.03 13.48
C SER A 338 -18.13 2.48 12.61
N GLU A 339 -18.26 2.55 11.28
CA GLU A 339 -17.22 2.16 10.34
C GLU A 339 -15.93 2.94 10.58
N PHE A 340 -16.03 4.26 10.62
CA PHE A 340 -14.86 5.11 10.68
C PHE A 340 -14.23 5.12 12.07
N ARG A 341 -15.04 5.01 13.13
CA ARG A 341 -14.57 4.78 14.51
C ARG A 341 -13.74 3.51 14.58
N TRP A 342 -14.27 2.39 14.07
CA TRP A 342 -13.54 1.12 14.03
C TRP A 342 -12.18 1.28 13.35
N ILE A 343 -12.12 1.99 12.21
CA ILE A 343 -10.88 2.22 11.46
C ILE A 343 -9.86 2.99 12.31
N LEU A 344 -10.27 4.06 12.99
CA LEU A 344 -9.34 4.86 13.78
C LEU A 344 -8.84 4.11 15.01
N ASP A 345 -9.73 3.46 15.76
CA ASP A 345 -9.34 2.78 17.00
C ASP A 345 -8.50 1.54 16.77
N ASN A 346 -8.82 0.77 15.73
CA ASN A 346 -8.11 -0.48 15.47
C ASN A 346 -6.87 -0.28 14.60
N LEU A 347 -6.84 0.76 13.76
CA LEU A 347 -5.77 0.94 12.78
C LEU A 347 -4.90 2.17 13.12
N PHE A 348 -5.42 3.38 12.90
CA PHE A 348 -4.62 4.61 12.92
C PHE A 348 -4.09 4.99 14.30
N ILE A 349 -4.95 4.95 15.31
CA ILE A 349 -4.64 5.42 16.67
C ILE A 349 -4.20 4.25 17.54
N GLY A 350 -4.94 3.13 17.56
CA GLY A 350 -4.62 1.99 18.43
C GLY A 350 -3.60 0.99 17.88
N ASN A 351 -3.42 0.93 16.55
CA ASN A 351 -2.51 -0.02 15.88
C ASN A 351 -2.74 -1.49 16.34
N LYS A 352 -4.01 -1.87 16.54
CA LYS A 352 -4.47 -3.16 17.11
C LYS A 352 -4.42 -4.29 16.07
N LEU A 353 -4.63 -3.99 14.79
CA LEU A 353 -4.61 -5.00 13.72
C LEU A 353 -3.24 -5.68 13.60
N ALA A 354 -2.14 -4.91 13.56
CA ALA A 354 -0.77 -5.42 13.49
C ALA A 354 -0.40 -6.35 14.66
N LYS A 355 -1.06 -6.16 15.82
CA LYS A 355 -0.82 -6.89 17.07
C LYS A 355 -1.78 -8.08 17.27
N ASN A 356 -2.71 -8.32 16.34
CA ASN A 356 -3.83 -9.27 16.48
C ASN A 356 -4.71 -9.01 17.72
N GLU A 357 -4.92 -7.74 18.06
CA GLU A 357 -5.77 -7.31 19.19
C GLU A 357 -7.14 -6.78 18.72
N ALA A 358 -7.31 -6.60 17.41
CA ALA A 358 -8.55 -6.09 16.82
C ALA A 358 -9.64 -7.17 16.77
N PHE A 359 -10.89 -6.74 16.94
CA PHE A 359 -12.08 -7.56 16.74
C PHE A 359 -12.86 -7.02 15.56
N LEU A 360 -13.32 -7.89 14.66
CA LEU A 360 -14.19 -7.47 13.55
C LEU A 360 -15.56 -7.02 14.07
N GLU A 361 -16.12 -7.84 14.95
CA GLU A 361 -17.38 -7.66 15.67
C GLU A 361 -17.21 -8.31 17.06
N PRO A 362 -18.05 -7.99 18.06
CA PRO A 362 -17.94 -8.57 19.40
C PRO A 362 -17.78 -10.09 19.39
N GLY A 363 -16.71 -10.60 20.00
CA GLY A 363 -16.42 -12.03 20.06
C GLY A 363 -15.78 -12.63 18.80
N ARG A 364 -15.47 -11.83 17.78
CA ARG A 364 -14.80 -12.27 16.55
C ARG A 364 -13.42 -11.62 16.39
N PRO A 365 -12.37 -12.19 17.00
CA PRO A 365 -11.02 -11.66 16.88
C PRO A 365 -10.48 -11.77 15.45
N ILE A 366 -9.62 -10.83 15.08
CA ILE A 366 -8.88 -10.85 13.81
C ILE A 366 -7.46 -11.30 14.12
N ASP A 367 -7.10 -12.50 13.67
CA ASP A 367 -5.74 -13.03 13.77
C ASP A 367 -5.13 -13.18 12.37
N LEU A 368 -4.20 -12.29 12.02
CA LEU A 368 -3.50 -12.30 10.73
C LEU A 368 -2.69 -13.58 10.50
N LYS A 369 -2.40 -14.38 11.54
CA LYS A 369 -1.74 -15.69 11.43
C LYS A 369 -2.65 -16.77 10.85
N THR A 370 -3.96 -16.53 10.86
CA THR A 370 -4.95 -17.45 10.29
C THR A 370 -4.94 -17.43 8.77
N ILE A 371 -4.35 -16.41 8.14
CA ILE A 371 -4.21 -16.32 6.69
C ILE A 371 -3.40 -17.51 6.19
N LYS A 372 -4.00 -18.33 5.31
CA LYS A 372 -3.35 -19.53 4.74
C LYS A 372 -2.66 -19.27 3.39
N SER A 373 -3.07 -18.19 2.73
CA SER A 373 -2.62 -17.85 1.39
C SER A 373 -1.36 -16.98 1.41
N PRO A 374 -0.52 -17.04 0.35
CA PRO A 374 0.63 -16.15 0.24
C PRO A 374 0.23 -14.68 0.33
N ILE A 375 1.00 -13.91 1.08
CA ILE A 375 0.84 -12.47 1.26
C ILE A 375 1.95 -11.76 0.49
N ILE A 376 1.59 -10.87 -0.44
CA ILE A 376 2.53 -10.11 -1.25
C ILE A 376 2.34 -8.63 -0.91
N VAL A 377 3.38 -7.98 -0.37
CA VAL A 377 3.34 -6.57 0.04
C VAL A 377 4.15 -5.73 -0.93
N PHE A 378 3.52 -4.74 -1.54
CA PHE A 378 4.20 -3.76 -2.39
C PHE A 378 4.26 -2.40 -1.70
N SER A 379 5.45 -1.84 -1.59
CA SER A 379 5.71 -0.55 -0.95
C SER A 379 6.74 0.26 -1.74
N SER A 380 6.86 1.57 -1.47
CA SER A 380 7.88 2.41 -2.08
C SER A 380 8.42 3.47 -1.14
N TYR A 381 9.72 3.76 -1.20
CA TYR A 381 10.30 4.94 -0.53
C TYR A 381 9.80 6.28 -1.10
N GLY A 382 9.22 6.28 -2.32
CA GLY A 382 8.53 7.45 -2.87
C GLY A 382 7.13 7.65 -2.30
N ASP A 383 6.58 6.66 -1.58
CA ASP A 383 5.27 6.72 -0.96
C ASP A 383 5.37 7.42 0.41
N ASN A 384 4.81 8.62 0.47
CA ASN A 384 4.73 9.47 1.66
C ASN A 384 3.38 9.34 2.40
N ILE A 385 2.51 8.43 1.97
CA ILE A 385 1.26 8.06 2.63
C ILE A 385 1.46 6.75 3.39
N THR A 386 2.07 5.77 2.73
CA THR A 386 2.33 4.44 3.26
C THR A 386 3.77 4.03 2.91
N PRO A 387 4.76 4.60 3.61
CA PRO A 387 6.15 4.22 3.43
C PRO A 387 6.38 2.74 3.80
N PRO A 388 7.52 2.14 3.41
CA PRO A 388 7.80 0.72 3.66
C PRO A 388 7.66 0.33 5.13
N ASP A 389 8.00 1.24 6.04
CA ASP A 389 7.81 1.12 7.48
C ASP A 389 6.36 0.76 7.85
N GLN A 390 5.38 1.50 7.31
CA GLN A 390 3.95 1.27 7.58
C GLN A 390 3.41 0.03 6.86
N ALA A 391 3.96 -0.30 5.71
CA ALA A 391 3.54 -1.46 4.93
C ALA A 391 4.08 -2.79 5.49
N LEU A 392 5.25 -2.80 6.14
CA LEU A 392 5.98 -4.02 6.48
C LEU A 392 6.11 -4.29 7.98
N ASN A 393 6.16 -3.28 8.84
CA ASN A 393 6.49 -3.50 10.26
C ASN A 393 5.43 -4.32 11.02
N TRP A 394 4.20 -4.42 10.50
CA TRP A 394 3.18 -5.32 11.05
C TRP A 394 3.65 -6.78 11.11
N ILE A 395 4.55 -7.20 10.21
CA ILE A 395 5.12 -8.55 10.21
C ILE A 395 5.89 -8.78 11.52
N ALA A 396 6.64 -7.79 12.00
CA ALA A 396 7.36 -7.89 13.27
C ALA A 396 6.44 -7.77 14.50
N ASP A 397 5.28 -7.14 14.34
CA ASP A 397 4.29 -6.99 15.43
C ASP A 397 3.41 -8.24 15.57
N THR A 398 3.13 -8.91 14.44
CA THR A 398 2.35 -10.14 14.35
C THR A 398 3.21 -11.36 14.66
N TYR A 399 4.36 -11.50 13.99
CA TYR A 399 5.22 -12.67 14.07
C TYR A 399 6.43 -12.40 14.97
N THR A 400 6.80 -13.44 15.69
CA THR A 400 7.89 -13.43 16.65
C THR A 400 9.26 -13.37 15.97
N ASP A 401 9.42 -14.17 14.92
CA ASP A 401 10.58 -14.28 14.04
C ASP A 401 10.17 -15.00 12.73
N GLU A 402 11.12 -15.19 11.81
CA GLU A 402 10.87 -15.94 10.58
C GLU A 402 10.57 -17.43 10.81
N ALA A 403 11.00 -18.01 11.94
CA ALA A 403 10.70 -19.40 12.27
C ALA A 403 9.21 -19.57 12.57
N GLU A 404 8.55 -18.62 13.23
CA GLU A 404 7.10 -18.66 13.43
C GLU A 404 6.33 -18.60 12.09
N ILE A 405 6.78 -17.79 11.13
CA ILE A 405 6.21 -17.73 9.77
C ILE A 405 6.31 -19.12 9.10
N GLU A 406 7.48 -19.76 9.24
CA GLU A 406 7.74 -21.09 8.69
C GLU A 406 6.88 -22.19 9.35
N ILE A 407 6.74 -22.15 10.68
CA ILE A 407 5.90 -23.07 11.48
C ILE A 407 4.43 -22.98 11.10
N LEU A 408 3.96 -21.77 10.77
CA LEU A 408 2.58 -21.56 10.34
C LEU A 408 2.36 -21.92 8.86
N GLY A 409 3.42 -22.29 8.14
CA GLY A 409 3.36 -22.60 6.72
C GLY A 409 3.10 -21.38 5.83
N GLN A 410 3.31 -20.18 6.39
CA GLN A 410 2.99 -18.91 5.75
C GLN A 410 4.12 -18.48 4.80
N ARG A 411 3.74 -17.78 3.72
CA ARG A 411 4.65 -17.21 2.73
C ARG A 411 4.38 -15.71 2.66
N ILE A 412 5.33 -14.91 3.14
CA ILE A 412 5.24 -13.45 3.08
C ILE A 412 6.32 -12.95 2.13
N LEU A 413 5.90 -12.25 1.10
CA LEU A 413 6.77 -11.66 0.11
C LEU A 413 6.62 -10.14 0.17
N TYR A 414 7.72 -9.43 0.07
CA TYR A 414 7.66 -7.98 0.00
C TYR A 414 8.57 -7.41 -1.08
N MET A 415 8.16 -6.25 -1.58
CA MET A 415 8.89 -5.45 -2.55
C MET A 415 8.95 -4.00 -2.10
N ILE A 416 10.10 -3.38 -2.34
CA ILE A 416 10.33 -1.95 -2.07
C ILE A 416 10.81 -1.31 -3.36
N HIS A 417 10.03 -0.37 -3.89
CA HIS A 417 10.41 0.46 -5.02
C HIS A 417 11.04 1.78 -4.54
N ASP A 418 12.01 2.34 -5.26
CA ASP A 418 12.77 3.50 -4.76
C ASP A 418 12.03 4.84 -4.84
N VAL A 419 11.26 5.09 -5.91
CA VAL A 419 10.81 6.46 -6.25
C VAL A 419 9.32 6.62 -6.54
N VAL A 420 8.52 5.56 -6.45
CA VAL A 420 7.11 5.63 -6.87
C VAL A 420 6.28 6.23 -5.74
N GLY A 421 5.51 7.27 -6.04
CA GLY A 421 4.55 7.84 -5.09
C GLY A 421 3.32 6.95 -4.88
N HIS A 422 2.55 7.19 -3.82
CA HIS A 422 1.41 6.38 -3.39
C HIS A 422 0.46 5.96 -4.52
N LEU A 423 -0.12 6.93 -5.23
CA LEU A 423 -1.03 6.63 -6.36
C LEU A 423 -0.31 5.84 -7.47
N GLY A 424 0.96 6.15 -7.71
CA GLY A 424 1.77 5.49 -8.74
C GLY A 424 1.92 3.98 -8.51
N ILE A 425 1.79 3.50 -7.28
CA ILE A 425 1.83 2.07 -6.93
C ILE A 425 0.77 1.27 -7.69
N PHE A 426 -0.43 1.83 -7.85
CA PHE A 426 -1.57 1.11 -8.45
C PHE A 426 -2.14 1.76 -9.72
N VAL A 427 -1.85 3.03 -10.01
CA VAL A 427 -2.29 3.70 -11.26
C VAL A 427 -1.19 3.97 -12.29
N SER A 428 0.08 3.78 -11.96
CA SER A 428 1.15 4.08 -12.91
C SER A 428 1.27 2.96 -13.95
N SER A 429 1.21 3.33 -15.24
CA SER A 429 1.45 2.40 -16.34
C SER A 429 2.86 1.81 -16.31
N SER A 430 3.86 2.55 -15.81
CA SER A 430 5.23 2.04 -15.65
C SER A 430 5.35 0.98 -14.55
N VAL A 431 4.61 1.15 -13.45
CA VAL A 431 4.62 0.23 -12.30
C VAL A 431 3.75 -0.98 -12.60
N ALA A 432 2.58 -0.78 -13.23
CA ALA A 432 1.73 -1.89 -13.64
C ALA A 432 2.39 -2.79 -14.69
N LYS A 433 3.09 -2.23 -15.68
CA LYS A 433 3.85 -3.02 -16.67
C LYS A 433 4.96 -3.84 -16.03
N ARG A 434 5.71 -3.24 -15.10
CA ARG A 434 6.90 -3.86 -14.53
C ARG A 434 6.62 -4.76 -13.35
N GLU A 435 5.77 -4.36 -12.40
CA GLU A 435 5.63 -5.02 -11.11
C GLU A 435 4.37 -5.90 -11.06
N HIS A 436 3.21 -5.40 -11.49
CA HIS A 436 1.96 -6.18 -11.47
C HIS A 436 1.98 -7.35 -12.46
N THR A 437 2.56 -7.15 -13.66
CA THR A 437 2.79 -8.24 -14.62
C THR A 437 3.66 -9.36 -14.02
N GLN A 438 4.66 -9.00 -13.21
CA GLN A 438 5.57 -9.98 -12.63
C GLN A 438 4.93 -10.73 -11.47
N VAL A 439 4.16 -10.04 -10.62
CA VAL A 439 3.34 -10.74 -9.62
C VAL A 439 2.44 -11.76 -10.32
N ALA A 440 1.68 -11.34 -11.33
CA ALA A 440 0.76 -12.22 -12.06
C ALA A 440 1.47 -13.43 -12.70
N SER A 441 2.60 -13.21 -13.36
CA SER A 441 3.37 -14.28 -14.02
C SER A 441 4.08 -15.22 -13.04
N THR A 442 4.40 -14.74 -11.82
CA THR A 442 5.13 -15.51 -10.80
C THR A 442 4.26 -16.10 -9.70
N LEU A 443 2.95 -15.82 -9.65
CA LEU A 443 2.05 -16.37 -8.61
C LEU A 443 2.16 -17.89 -8.43
N LYS A 444 2.27 -18.65 -9.53
CA LYS A 444 2.45 -20.12 -9.47
C LYS A 444 3.75 -20.50 -8.79
N THR A 445 4.83 -19.75 -9.06
CA THR A 445 6.13 -19.94 -8.41
C THR A 445 6.03 -19.61 -6.93
N ILE A 446 5.39 -18.50 -6.58
CA ILE A 446 5.19 -18.06 -5.18
C ILE A 446 4.44 -19.13 -4.37
N GLU A 447 3.38 -19.72 -4.91
CA GLU A 447 2.62 -20.78 -4.22
C GLU A 447 3.43 -22.06 -4.01
N ALA A 448 4.41 -22.34 -4.87
CA ALA A 448 5.30 -23.50 -4.77
C ALA A 448 6.53 -23.26 -3.88
N MET A 449 6.77 -22.02 -3.45
CA MET A 449 7.90 -21.70 -2.56
C MET A 449 7.71 -22.35 -1.19
N PRO A 450 8.83 -22.66 -0.49
CA PRO A 450 8.79 -22.97 0.92
C PRO A 450 8.17 -21.82 1.73
N PRO A 451 7.54 -22.11 2.88
CA PRO A 451 7.17 -21.09 3.86
C PRO A 451 8.38 -20.22 4.28
N GLY A 452 8.13 -18.95 4.57
CA GLY A 452 9.15 -18.00 5.00
C GLY A 452 8.86 -16.55 4.59
N LEU A 453 9.79 -15.66 4.95
CA LEU A 453 9.81 -14.25 4.58
C LEU A 453 10.81 -14.02 3.42
N TYR A 454 10.36 -13.37 2.36
CA TYR A 454 11.15 -13.15 1.14
C TYR A 454 11.05 -11.71 0.65
N LYS A 455 12.18 -11.17 0.18
CA LYS A 455 12.24 -9.94 -0.61
C LYS A 455 12.27 -10.28 -2.09
N MET A 456 11.31 -9.76 -2.84
CA MET A 456 11.25 -9.86 -4.30
C MET A 456 12.08 -8.73 -4.92
N GLN A 457 13.04 -9.07 -5.78
CA GLN A 457 13.91 -8.12 -6.49
C GLN A 457 13.82 -8.34 -7.99
N ILE A 458 13.79 -7.25 -8.77
CA ILE A 458 13.86 -7.31 -10.24
C ILE A 458 15.31 -7.07 -10.66
N GLU A 459 15.95 -8.07 -11.25
CA GLU A 459 17.40 -8.08 -11.58
C GLU A 459 17.71 -7.51 -12.96
N GLU A 460 16.91 -7.85 -13.99
CA GLU A 460 17.19 -7.48 -15.38
C GLU A 460 15.90 -7.18 -16.16
N GLN A 461 15.94 -6.17 -17.03
CA GLN A 461 14.93 -5.89 -18.05
C GLN A 461 15.49 -6.28 -19.43
N LYS A 462 14.83 -7.21 -20.14
CA LYS A 462 15.14 -7.53 -21.55
C LYS A 462 14.01 -7.05 -22.45
N GLY A 463 14.33 -6.09 -23.32
CA GLY A 463 13.39 -5.46 -24.27
C GLY A 463 12.91 -4.06 -23.84
N GLU A 464 12.34 -3.32 -24.78
CA GLU A 464 11.74 -1.99 -24.57
C GLU A 464 10.22 -2.05 -24.77
N GLY A 465 9.46 -1.22 -24.03
CA GLY A 465 8.01 -1.12 -24.20
C GLY A 465 7.20 -2.25 -23.53
N SER A 466 6.08 -2.63 -24.13
CA SER A 466 5.11 -3.60 -23.58
C SER A 466 5.60 -5.05 -23.56
N ASP A 467 6.66 -5.36 -24.30
CA ASP A 467 7.19 -6.73 -24.45
C ASP A 467 8.41 -7.01 -23.55
N ALA A 468 8.75 -6.08 -22.67
CA ALA A 468 9.90 -6.20 -21.78
C ALA A 468 9.72 -7.37 -20.79
N LYS A 469 10.62 -8.36 -20.85
CA LYS A 469 10.67 -9.49 -19.92
C LYS A 469 11.60 -9.14 -18.77
N PHE A 470 11.07 -9.20 -17.56
CA PHE A 470 11.83 -8.94 -16.33
C PHE A 470 12.23 -10.27 -15.68
N LYS A 471 13.47 -10.33 -15.17
CA LYS A 471 13.93 -11.46 -14.36
C LYS A 471 13.76 -11.11 -12.88
N VAL A 472 13.03 -11.94 -12.15
CA VAL A 472 12.75 -11.76 -10.72
C VAL A 472 13.60 -12.73 -9.90
N SER A 473 14.18 -12.26 -8.79
CA SER A 473 14.78 -13.10 -7.76
C SER A 473 14.11 -12.93 -6.41
N PHE A 474 14.18 -13.98 -5.59
CA PHE A 474 13.58 -13.99 -4.26
C PHE A 474 14.67 -14.23 -3.23
N VAL A 475 14.92 -13.24 -2.40
CA VAL A 475 15.93 -13.29 -1.34
C VAL A 475 15.24 -13.62 -0.04
N ARG A 476 15.63 -14.72 0.63
CA ARG A 476 15.08 -15.05 1.96
C ARG A 476 15.57 -13.99 2.95
N LYS A 477 14.70 -13.57 3.87
CA LYS A 477 14.98 -12.52 4.85
C LYS A 477 14.59 -12.96 6.25
N THR A 478 15.35 -12.51 7.23
CA THR A 478 14.88 -12.52 8.63
C THR A 478 14.06 -11.25 8.92
N ILE A 479 13.26 -11.28 9.99
CA ILE A 479 12.54 -10.07 10.42
C ILE A 479 13.53 -8.96 10.78
N ASP A 480 14.65 -9.28 11.44
CA ASP A 480 15.69 -8.31 11.80
C ASP A 480 16.34 -7.67 10.54
N GLU A 481 16.51 -8.42 9.44
CA GLU A 481 16.97 -7.87 8.17
C GLU A 481 15.94 -6.96 7.50
N MET A 482 14.66 -7.32 7.55
CA MET A 482 13.58 -6.47 7.06
C MET A 482 13.50 -5.16 7.85
N LEU A 483 13.62 -5.21 9.18
CA LEU A 483 13.60 -4.03 10.05
C LEU A 483 14.77 -3.07 9.80
N LYS A 484 15.91 -3.55 9.27
CA LYS A 484 17.01 -2.67 8.83
C LYS A 484 16.65 -1.85 7.59
N GLU A 485 15.71 -2.33 6.77
CA GLU A 485 15.24 -1.62 5.57
C GLU A 485 14.15 -0.59 5.91
N THR A 486 13.35 -0.84 6.95
CA THR A 486 12.36 0.13 7.45
C THR A 486 13.00 1.16 8.39
N GLY A 487 13.61 0.74 9.49
CA GLY A 487 14.35 1.64 10.38
C GLY A 487 14.11 1.36 11.86
N GLU A 488 14.65 2.24 12.72
CA GLU A 488 14.42 2.21 14.17
C GLU A 488 12.97 2.58 14.51
N ARG A 489 12.47 2.04 15.63
CA ARG A 489 11.06 2.13 16.06
C ARG A 489 10.91 2.51 17.53
N ASP A 490 11.95 3.06 18.15
CA ASP A 490 11.97 3.30 19.60
C ASP A 490 11.05 4.45 20.03
N GLU A 491 10.73 5.35 19.11
CA GLU A 491 9.75 6.41 19.32
C GLU A 491 8.30 5.90 19.33
N GLU A 492 8.03 4.68 18.83
CA GLU A 492 6.65 4.15 18.73
C GLU A 492 5.95 4.03 20.09
N LYS A 493 6.71 3.93 21.20
CA LYS A 493 6.16 3.95 22.56
C LYS A 493 5.41 5.24 22.91
N ALA A 494 5.73 6.36 22.24
CA ALA A 494 5.01 7.62 22.40
C ALA A 494 3.56 7.50 21.91
N PHE A 495 3.32 6.71 20.86
CA PHE A 495 2.00 6.50 20.29
C PHE A 495 1.09 5.65 21.19
N ALA A 496 1.67 4.78 22.02
CA ALA A 496 0.91 4.07 23.04
C ALA A 496 0.27 5.03 24.06
N GLY A 497 0.93 6.15 24.37
CA GLY A 497 0.36 7.21 25.19
C GLY A 497 -0.84 7.88 24.51
N VAL A 498 -0.72 8.16 23.22
CA VAL A 498 -1.79 8.73 22.39
C VAL A 498 -2.98 7.79 22.31
N ALA A 499 -2.75 6.50 22.08
CA ALA A 499 -3.80 5.49 22.01
C ALA A 499 -4.61 5.45 23.31
N ARG A 500 -3.93 5.36 24.45
CA ARG A 500 -4.58 5.35 25.76
C ARG A 500 -5.33 6.66 26.04
N PHE A 501 -4.76 7.79 25.64
CA PHE A 501 -5.42 9.09 25.77
C PHE A 501 -6.68 9.18 24.90
N SER A 502 -6.61 8.70 23.66
CA SER A 502 -7.74 8.66 22.74
C SER A 502 -8.87 7.79 23.29
N GLU A 503 -8.59 6.58 23.79
CA GLU A 503 -9.58 5.70 24.43
C GLU A 503 -10.26 6.39 25.63
N SER A 504 -9.50 7.13 26.45
CA SER A 504 -10.05 7.88 27.58
C SER A 504 -10.94 9.05 27.13
N CYS A 505 -10.54 9.77 26.08
CA CYS A 505 -11.30 10.87 25.53
C CYS A 505 -12.58 10.42 24.82
N GLU A 506 -12.54 9.25 24.16
CA GLU A 506 -13.68 8.58 23.55
C GLU A 506 -14.74 8.24 24.60
N GLU A 507 -14.37 7.54 25.67
CA GLU A 507 -15.28 7.21 26.79
C GLU A 507 -15.92 8.46 27.40
N MET A 508 -15.13 9.53 27.58
CA MET A 508 -15.62 10.80 28.08
C MET A 508 -16.60 11.45 27.09
N TYR A 509 -16.31 11.43 25.79
CA TYR A 509 -17.16 12.00 24.76
C TYR A 509 -18.51 11.28 24.70
N ASP A 510 -18.50 9.94 24.63
CA ASP A 510 -19.69 9.11 24.52
C ASP A 510 -20.59 9.21 25.75
N SER A 511 -20.01 9.44 26.94
CA SER A 511 -20.77 9.61 28.18
C SER A 511 -21.25 11.04 28.46
N SER A 512 -20.81 12.04 27.67
CA SER A 512 -21.14 13.45 27.92
C SER A 512 -21.66 14.21 26.69
N ILE A 513 -20.79 14.58 25.76
CA ILE A 513 -21.08 15.47 24.64
C ILE A 513 -21.86 14.75 23.52
N GLY A 514 -21.48 13.51 23.21
CA GLY A 514 -22.06 12.74 22.11
C GLY A 514 -23.60 12.63 22.16
N PRO A 515 -24.20 12.20 23.28
CA PRO A 515 -25.66 12.10 23.41
C PRO A 515 -26.41 13.42 23.17
N ILE A 516 -25.82 14.54 23.60
CA ILE A 516 -26.39 15.88 23.40
C ILE A 516 -26.38 16.23 21.91
N LEU A 517 -25.25 16.03 21.24
CA LEU A 517 -25.12 16.34 19.81
C LEU A 517 -26.02 15.46 18.94
N LYS A 518 -26.07 14.16 19.21
CA LYS A 518 -26.98 13.22 18.52
C LYS A 518 -28.44 13.62 18.65
N THR A 519 -28.83 14.25 19.76
CA THR A 519 -30.20 14.76 19.98
C THR A 519 -30.46 16.10 19.31
N MET A 520 -29.47 16.99 19.29
CA MET A 520 -29.62 18.34 18.74
C MET A 520 -29.52 18.39 17.21
N ASN A 521 -28.84 17.41 16.61
CA ASN A 521 -28.58 17.43 15.19
C ASN A 521 -29.72 16.80 14.37
N SER A 522 -29.88 17.27 13.14
CA SER A 522 -30.88 16.76 12.19
C SER A 522 -30.26 16.57 10.82
N LYS A 523 -30.89 15.75 9.98
CA LYS A 523 -30.43 15.53 8.61
C LYS A 523 -30.26 16.84 7.83
N GLN A 524 -31.16 17.81 8.00
CA GLN A 524 -31.10 19.10 7.30
C GLN A 524 -29.87 19.92 7.70
N VAL A 525 -29.51 19.92 8.99
CA VAL A 525 -28.31 20.61 9.48
C VAL A 525 -27.06 19.89 8.97
N ALA A 526 -27.03 18.56 9.06
CA ALA A 526 -25.92 17.75 8.56
C ALA A 526 -25.68 17.98 7.05
N ASP A 527 -26.75 17.94 6.23
CA ASP A 527 -26.66 18.19 4.79
C ASP A 527 -26.13 19.61 4.52
N SER A 528 -26.60 20.63 5.27
CA SER A 528 -26.11 22.01 5.15
C SER A 528 -24.61 22.16 5.50
N VAL A 529 -24.14 21.48 6.56
CA VAL A 529 -22.72 21.49 6.94
C VAL A 529 -21.86 20.85 5.84
N ARG A 530 -22.33 19.75 5.24
CA ARG A 530 -21.62 19.08 4.13
C ARG A 530 -21.57 19.95 2.88
N ASP A 531 -22.67 20.61 2.53
CA ASP A 531 -22.75 21.50 1.37
C ASP A 531 -21.81 22.71 1.50
N MET A 532 -21.62 23.20 2.73
CA MET A 532 -20.67 24.28 3.04
C MET A 532 -19.22 23.83 3.19
N HIS A 533 -18.94 22.52 3.07
CA HIS A 533 -17.58 22.01 3.21
C HIS A 533 -16.65 22.65 2.16
N PRO A 534 -15.45 23.14 2.52
CA PRO A 534 -14.57 23.89 1.62
C PRO A 534 -14.27 23.17 0.30
N MET A 535 -14.12 21.84 0.34
CA MET A 535 -13.89 21.03 -0.85
C MET A 535 -15.07 21.04 -1.83
N ARG A 536 -16.32 20.99 -1.36
CA ARG A 536 -17.51 21.07 -2.23
C ARG A 536 -17.67 22.47 -2.80
N VAL A 537 -17.47 23.50 -1.97
CA VAL A 537 -17.49 24.89 -2.39
C VAL A 537 -16.44 25.16 -3.47
N ALA A 538 -15.22 24.64 -3.30
CA ALA A 538 -14.14 24.78 -4.29
C ALA A 538 -14.48 24.06 -5.60
N ASN A 539 -15.01 22.83 -5.55
CA ASN A 539 -15.39 22.07 -6.74
C ASN A 539 -16.56 22.71 -7.50
N GLY A 540 -17.47 23.40 -6.82
CA GLY A 540 -18.59 24.13 -7.45
C GLY A 540 -18.29 25.57 -7.85
N ALA A 541 -17.14 26.13 -7.45
CA ALA A 541 -16.86 27.57 -7.55
C ALA A 541 -16.91 28.12 -8.99
N PHE A 542 -16.62 27.28 -9.99
CA PHE A 542 -16.55 27.69 -11.39
C PHE A 542 -17.72 27.16 -12.23
N ALA A 543 -18.75 26.57 -11.63
CA ALA A 543 -19.87 25.99 -12.38
C ALA A 543 -20.57 27.00 -13.30
N SER A 544 -21.25 26.50 -14.33
CA SER A 544 -22.04 27.33 -15.26
C SER A 544 -23.13 28.16 -14.58
N THR A 545 -23.55 27.78 -13.37
CA THR A 545 -24.49 28.55 -12.55
C THR A 545 -23.88 29.80 -11.93
N ASN A 546 -22.54 29.93 -11.89
CA ASN A 546 -21.85 31.11 -11.41
C ASN A 546 -21.87 32.23 -12.48
N PRO A 547 -22.49 33.39 -12.20
CA PRO A 547 -22.57 34.50 -13.17
C PRO A 547 -21.21 35.01 -13.66
N PHE A 548 -20.14 34.87 -12.86
CA PHE A 548 -18.79 35.29 -13.25
C PHE A 548 -18.21 34.45 -14.39
N MET A 549 -18.76 33.27 -14.66
CA MET A 549 -18.29 32.35 -15.71
C MET A 549 -18.91 32.62 -17.08
N PHE A 550 -19.96 33.45 -17.15
CA PHE A 550 -20.62 33.77 -18.41
C PHE A 550 -19.68 34.39 -19.45
N LEU A 551 -18.90 35.40 -19.06
CA LEU A 551 -17.98 36.10 -19.97
C LEU A 551 -16.81 35.22 -20.42
N PRO A 552 -16.08 34.53 -19.51
CA PRO A 552 -15.04 33.58 -19.91
C PRO A 552 -15.53 32.52 -20.88
N SER A 553 -16.69 31.89 -20.64
CA SER A 553 -17.20 30.82 -21.52
C SER A 553 -17.60 31.32 -22.91
N LEU A 554 -18.21 32.50 -22.99
CA LEU A 554 -18.52 33.10 -24.29
C LEU A 554 -17.23 33.41 -25.08
N ALA A 555 -16.21 33.94 -24.40
CA ALA A 555 -14.91 34.21 -25.00
C ALA A 555 -14.18 32.92 -25.40
N ALA A 556 -14.30 31.86 -24.61
CA ALA A 556 -13.62 30.59 -24.83
C ALA A 556 -14.01 29.94 -26.17
N ALA A 557 -15.27 30.04 -26.60
CA ALA A 557 -15.69 29.52 -27.91
C ALA A 557 -14.95 30.17 -29.08
N THR A 558 -14.68 31.48 -28.99
CA THR A 558 -13.90 32.21 -29.98
C THR A 558 -12.42 31.86 -29.86
N VAL A 559 -11.89 31.88 -28.64
CA VAL A 559 -10.47 31.59 -28.36
C VAL A 559 -10.10 30.17 -28.78
N LYS A 560 -10.95 29.15 -28.54
CA LYS A 560 -10.70 27.77 -28.99
C LYS A 560 -10.53 27.66 -30.51
N GLN A 561 -11.09 28.59 -31.30
CA GLN A 561 -10.94 28.62 -32.77
C GLN A 561 -9.71 29.41 -33.24
N THR A 562 -9.31 30.44 -32.49
CA THR A 562 -8.24 31.37 -32.90
C THR A 562 -6.92 31.16 -32.16
N HIS A 563 -6.92 30.37 -31.09
CA HIS A 563 -5.74 30.06 -30.29
C HIS A 563 -4.76 29.22 -31.12
N GLU A 564 -3.50 29.64 -31.14
CA GLU A 564 -2.44 28.94 -31.85
C GLU A 564 -1.71 28.04 -30.86
N VAL A 565 -1.81 26.73 -31.07
CA VAL A 565 -1.11 25.74 -30.26
C VAL A 565 0.40 25.93 -30.40
N SER A 566 1.11 26.01 -29.27
CA SER A 566 2.59 25.99 -29.20
C SER A 566 3.31 27.20 -29.83
N ARG A 567 2.99 28.43 -29.36
CA ARG A 567 3.78 29.64 -29.67
C ARG A 567 5.21 29.58 -29.11
N GLU A 568 6.14 30.25 -29.78
CA GLU A 568 7.52 30.43 -29.26
C GLU A 568 7.51 31.21 -27.95
N LYS A 569 8.23 30.71 -26.93
CA LYS A 569 8.30 31.35 -25.61
C LYS A 569 9.10 32.65 -25.67
N THR A 570 8.46 33.76 -25.35
CA THR A 570 9.12 35.06 -25.09
C THR A 570 9.76 35.08 -23.69
N PRO A 571 10.66 36.05 -23.37
CA PRO A 571 11.27 36.17 -22.04
C PRO A 571 10.25 36.25 -20.88
N PHE A 572 9.07 36.80 -21.14
CA PHE A 572 8.00 36.90 -20.13
C PHE A 572 7.41 35.54 -19.74
N HIS A 573 7.41 34.56 -20.63
CA HIS A 573 6.99 33.18 -20.32
C HIS A 573 7.99 32.50 -19.36
N TYR A 574 9.28 32.69 -19.58
CA TYR A 574 10.30 32.17 -18.68
C TYR A 574 10.24 32.85 -17.31
N PHE A 575 9.93 34.14 -17.26
CA PHE A 575 9.68 34.86 -16.00
C PHE A 575 8.43 34.32 -15.27
N GLU A 576 7.34 34.08 -15.98
CA GLU A 576 6.13 33.45 -15.44
C GLU A 576 6.43 32.07 -14.80
N GLU A 577 7.22 31.22 -15.48
CA GLU A 577 7.63 29.93 -14.94
C GLU A 577 8.50 30.06 -13.68
N LEU A 578 9.39 31.05 -13.62
CA LEU A 578 10.21 31.33 -12.44
C LEU A 578 9.35 31.82 -11.26
N LEU A 579 8.37 32.69 -11.51
CA LEU A 579 7.41 33.12 -10.49
C LEU A 579 6.59 31.94 -9.97
N ALA A 580 6.13 31.06 -10.85
CA ALA A 580 5.38 29.88 -10.45
C ALA A 580 6.21 28.92 -9.59
N ASP A 581 7.47 28.68 -9.96
CA ASP A 581 8.41 27.90 -9.14
C ASP A 581 8.63 28.52 -7.75
N ASN A 582 8.70 29.85 -7.65
CA ASN A 582 8.84 30.54 -6.36
C ASN A 582 7.57 30.47 -5.48
N ILE A 583 6.37 30.55 -6.09
CA ILE A 583 5.11 30.41 -5.34
C ILE A 583 4.97 28.99 -4.79
N GLU A 584 5.23 27.96 -5.61
CA GLU A 584 5.24 26.57 -5.14
C GLU A 584 6.26 26.37 -4.01
N TYR A 585 7.45 26.98 -4.14
CA TYR A 585 8.47 26.94 -3.09
C TYR A 585 8.02 27.57 -1.76
N GLY A 586 7.30 28.70 -1.82
CA GLY A 586 6.72 29.33 -0.64
C GLY A 586 5.75 28.39 0.11
N TRP A 587 4.87 27.73 -0.63
CA TRP A 587 3.95 26.73 -0.06
C TRP A 587 4.67 25.51 0.52
N ASP A 588 5.68 24.99 -0.18
CA ASP A 588 6.50 23.88 0.32
C ASP A 588 7.22 24.25 1.62
N SER A 589 7.72 25.49 1.72
CA SER A 589 8.40 25.97 2.93
C SER A 589 7.44 26.05 4.12
N LEU A 590 6.22 26.56 3.92
CA LEU A 590 5.18 26.58 4.95
C LEU A 590 4.77 25.17 5.39
N LYS A 591 4.64 24.25 4.43
CA LYS A 591 4.40 22.83 4.71
C LYS A 591 5.52 22.25 5.58
N ASP A 592 6.77 22.42 5.20
CA ASP A 592 7.92 21.87 5.96
C ASP A 592 7.99 22.44 7.39
N MET A 593 7.71 23.74 7.57
CA MET A 593 7.63 24.38 8.89
C MET A 593 6.51 23.78 9.74
N ARG A 594 5.31 23.62 9.17
CA ARG A 594 4.16 23.02 9.85
C ARG A 594 4.45 21.59 10.27
N GLU A 595 5.02 20.77 9.39
CA GLU A 595 5.38 19.39 9.69
C GLU A 595 6.43 19.29 10.81
N ALA A 596 7.44 20.17 10.80
CA ALA A 596 8.44 20.23 11.86
C ALA A 596 7.80 20.61 13.21
N TYR A 597 6.87 21.57 13.20
CA TYR A 597 6.13 21.96 14.41
C TYR A 597 5.29 20.81 14.97
N ILE A 598 4.57 20.09 14.10
CA ILE A 598 3.76 18.92 14.49
C ILE A 598 4.65 17.84 15.11
N GLU A 599 5.72 17.42 14.43
CA GLU A 599 6.57 16.34 14.93
C GLU A 599 7.29 16.72 16.23
N ASN A 600 7.86 17.92 16.32
CA ASN A 600 8.55 18.35 17.53
C ASN A 600 7.59 18.49 18.71
N SER A 601 6.38 19.02 18.50
CA SER A 601 5.37 19.12 19.55
C SER A 601 4.92 17.73 20.01
N PHE A 602 4.72 16.80 19.07
CA PHE A 602 4.39 15.43 19.40
C PHE A 602 5.47 14.77 20.25
N LEU A 603 6.73 14.81 19.82
CA LEU A 603 7.84 14.19 20.57
C LEU A 603 8.06 14.87 21.92
N ALA A 604 7.88 16.20 22.02
CA ALA A 604 7.99 16.93 23.28
C ALA A 604 6.94 16.51 24.31
N VAL A 605 5.71 16.20 23.86
CA VAL A 605 4.60 15.81 24.74
C VAL A 605 4.60 14.30 24.97
N TRP A 606 4.51 13.50 23.91
CA TRP A 606 4.21 12.08 23.98
C TRP A 606 5.43 11.18 24.16
N ALA A 607 6.63 11.62 23.77
CA ALA A 607 7.86 10.90 24.12
C ALA A 607 8.45 11.33 25.48
N SER A 608 7.73 12.16 26.25
CA SER A 608 8.14 12.53 27.61
C SER A 608 8.04 11.33 28.55
N PRO A 609 8.90 11.23 29.59
CA PRO A 609 8.86 10.10 30.52
C PRO A 609 7.48 9.85 31.16
N PRO A 610 6.71 10.89 31.59
CA PRO A 610 5.36 10.68 32.12
C PRO A 610 4.38 10.12 31.07
N ALA A 611 4.44 10.60 29.82
CA ALA A 611 3.55 10.14 28.76
C ALA A 611 3.86 8.70 28.31
N VAL A 612 5.15 8.34 28.25
CA VAL A 612 5.57 6.97 27.96
C VAL A 612 5.15 6.01 29.08
N GLU A 613 5.29 6.40 30.35
CA GLU A 613 4.81 5.56 31.46
C GLU A 613 3.28 5.47 31.48
N TYR A 614 2.57 6.55 31.11
CA TYR A 614 1.12 6.52 30.91
C TYR A 614 0.71 5.52 29.81
N GLY A 615 1.39 5.51 28.67
CA GLY A 615 1.10 4.63 27.53
C GLY A 615 1.58 3.18 27.69
N LYS A 616 2.40 2.88 28.69
CA LYS A 616 3.15 1.61 28.82
C LYS A 616 2.32 0.34 28.69
N ALA A 617 1.07 0.35 29.16
CA ALA A 617 0.15 -0.80 29.06
C ALA A 617 -0.18 -1.16 27.59
N LEU A 618 -0.18 -0.19 26.68
CA LEU A 618 -0.44 -0.36 25.25
C LEU A 618 0.84 -0.40 24.40
N SER A 619 2.00 -0.16 25.03
CA SER A 619 3.33 -0.23 24.42
C SER A 619 3.78 -1.70 24.29
N PHE A 620 3.00 -2.48 23.55
CA PHE A 620 3.25 -3.90 23.31
C PHE A 620 4.33 -4.10 22.24
N ARG A 621 5.32 -4.93 22.54
CA ARG A 621 6.18 -5.59 21.54
C ARG A 621 6.15 -7.09 21.82
N ARG A 622 5.93 -7.90 20.78
CA ARG A 622 5.86 -9.36 20.91
C ARG A 622 7.24 -9.91 21.32
N PRO A 623 7.37 -10.67 22.41
CA PRO A 623 8.66 -11.20 22.84
C PRO A 623 9.11 -12.31 21.90
N LYS A 624 10.42 -12.38 21.62
CA LYS A 624 11.03 -13.51 20.90
C LYS A 624 10.83 -14.80 21.71
N VAL A 625 10.23 -15.81 21.09
CA VAL A 625 10.05 -17.14 21.68
C VAL A 625 11.34 -17.92 21.43
N PRO A 626 12.01 -18.44 22.47
CA PRO A 626 13.20 -19.26 22.30
C PRO A 626 12.95 -20.45 21.37
N MET A 627 13.90 -20.76 20.50
CA MET A 627 13.81 -21.88 19.55
C MET A 627 13.52 -23.23 20.24
N GLN A 628 13.99 -23.40 21.47
CA GLN A 628 13.75 -24.60 22.29
C GLN A 628 12.26 -24.77 22.64
N ASP A 629 11.54 -23.67 22.89
CA ASP A 629 10.12 -23.69 23.23
C ASP A 629 9.27 -24.00 21.98
N LEU A 630 9.70 -23.52 20.80
CA LEU A 630 9.07 -23.85 19.53
C LEU A 630 9.15 -25.35 19.23
N HIS A 631 10.24 -26.03 19.61
CA HIS A 631 10.42 -27.47 19.38
C HIS A 631 9.28 -28.31 20.00
N ALA A 632 8.70 -27.86 21.11
CA ALA A 632 7.59 -28.54 21.78
C ALA A 632 6.24 -28.43 21.04
N LEU A 633 6.13 -27.58 20.00
CA LEU A 633 4.89 -27.41 19.26
C LEU A 633 4.49 -28.69 18.51
N THR A 634 3.19 -28.99 18.55
CA THR A 634 2.65 -30.23 17.96
C THR A 634 2.90 -30.32 16.45
N SER A 635 2.85 -29.20 15.72
CA SER A 635 3.18 -29.16 14.29
C SER A 635 4.61 -29.61 14.01
N ILE A 636 5.57 -29.10 14.79
CA ILE A 636 6.99 -29.49 14.70
C ILE A 636 7.16 -30.95 15.08
N GLN A 637 6.64 -31.38 16.24
CA GLN A 637 6.74 -32.77 16.66
C GLN A 637 6.15 -33.76 15.63
N ASN A 638 5.06 -33.39 14.96
CA ASN A 638 4.47 -34.19 13.89
C ASN A 638 5.36 -34.25 12.65
N ALA A 639 6.01 -33.16 12.27
CA ALA A 639 6.99 -33.15 11.17
C ALA A 639 8.23 -33.98 11.54
N LEU A 640 8.76 -33.83 12.76
CA LEU A 640 9.94 -34.56 13.22
C LEU A 640 9.72 -36.08 13.32
N LYS A 641 8.50 -36.54 13.66
CA LYS A 641 8.14 -37.98 13.60
C LYS A 641 8.25 -38.57 12.19
N LYS A 642 8.19 -37.73 11.15
CA LYS A 642 8.25 -38.15 9.74
C LYS A 642 9.66 -38.10 9.16
N ILE A 643 10.70 -37.85 9.97
CA ILE A 643 12.07 -37.61 9.50
C ILE A 643 12.64 -38.74 8.61
N GLU A 644 12.27 -39.99 8.87
CA GLU A 644 12.69 -41.18 8.11
C GLU A 644 11.66 -41.63 7.05
N THR A 645 10.59 -40.86 6.82
CA THR A 645 9.48 -41.21 5.93
C THR A 645 9.36 -40.24 4.76
N GLY A 646 8.68 -40.65 3.67
CA GLY A 646 8.40 -39.79 2.50
C GLY A 646 9.30 -40.03 1.26
N GLY A 647 10.27 -40.94 1.35
CA GLY A 647 11.03 -41.45 0.20
C GLY A 647 11.81 -40.40 -0.60
N ALA A 648 11.96 -40.62 -1.91
CA ALA A 648 12.74 -39.76 -2.79
C ALA A 648 12.26 -38.30 -2.83
N VAL A 649 10.95 -38.10 -2.75
CA VAL A 649 10.30 -36.79 -2.84
C VAL A 649 10.67 -35.93 -1.62
N ALA A 650 10.54 -36.50 -0.41
CA ALA A 650 10.96 -35.84 0.83
C ALA A 650 12.47 -35.57 0.83
N ALA A 651 13.29 -36.52 0.36
CA ALA A 651 14.74 -36.35 0.29
C ALA A 651 15.15 -35.20 -0.65
N ILE A 652 14.54 -35.10 -1.84
CA ILE A 652 14.84 -34.01 -2.80
C ILE A 652 14.53 -32.65 -2.19
N VAL A 653 13.32 -32.47 -1.64
CA VAL A 653 12.91 -31.20 -1.03
C VAL A 653 13.82 -30.86 0.15
N ARG A 654 14.11 -31.83 1.02
CA ARG A 654 15.01 -31.64 2.17
C ARG A 654 16.41 -31.20 1.75
N ILE A 655 17.00 -31.86 0.75
CA ILE A 655 18.34 -31.51 0.25
C ILE A 655 18.35 -30.10 -0.34
N VAL A 656 17.35 -29.75 -1.15
CA VAL A 656 17.23 -28.42 -1.74
C VAL A 656 17.12 -27.35 -0.65
N LEU A 657 16.31 -27.58 0.39
CA LEU A 657 16.15 -26.68 1.52
C LEU A 657 17.45 -26.52 2.31
N MET A 658 18.16 -27.62 2.61
CA MET A 658 19.44 -27.58 3.31
C MET A 658 20.50 -26.79 2.54
N ILE A 659 20.59 -27.00 1.22
CA ILE A 659 21.50 -26.23 0.36
C ILE A 659 21.06 -24.76 0.30
N ALA A 660 19.76 -24.49 0.22
CA ALA A 660 19.24 -23.12 0.23
C ALA A 660 19.56 -22.38 1.54
N ASP A 661 19.58 -23.08 2.68
CA ASP A 661 19.90 -22.52 3.99
C ASP A 661 21.39 -22.14 4.15
N THR A 662 22.28 -22.71 3.33
CA THR A 662 23.72 -22.33 3.34
C THR A 662 24.02 -20.95 2.75
N ARG A 663 23.01 -20.23 2.24
CA ARG A 663 23.16 -18.92 1.60
C ARG A 663 21.98 -17.98 1.91
N THR A 664 22.23 -16.68 1.81
CA THR A 664 21.20 -15.64 2.01
C THR A 664 20.34 -15.41 0.77
N GLU A 665 20.86 -15.64 -0.44
CA GLU A 665 20.17 -15.32 -1.70
C GLU A 665 19.79 -16.53 -2.54
N VAL A 666 18.52 -16.60 -2.94
CA VAL A 666 18.02 -17.62 -3.86
C VAL A 666 17.76 -17.00 -5.24
N ARG A 667 18.74 -17.15 -6.15
CA ARG A 667 18.60 -16.71 -7.55
C ARG A 667 17.31 -17.26 -8.19
N GLY A 668 16.60 -16.40 -8.93
CA GLY A 668 15.31 -16.69 -9.55
C GLY A 668 15.31 -17.99 -10.38
N GLU A 669 16.35 -18.22 -11.17
CA GLU A 669 16.48 -19.43 -12.01
C GLU A 669 16.41 -20.74 -11.21
N LYS A 670 16.93 -20.76 -9.98
CA LYS A 670 16.90 -21.98 -9.16
C LYS A 670 15.50 -22.23 -8.60
N LEU A 671 14.74 -21.17 -8.32
CA LEU A 671 13.34 -21.26 -7.89
C LEU A 671 12.44 -21.64 -9.06
N GLU A 672 12.69 -21.11 -10.26
CA GLU A 672 11.99 -21.53 -11.47
C GLU A 672 12.21 -23.01 -11.75
N ARG A 673 13.46 -23.49 -11.68
CA ARG A 673 13.76 -24.92 -11.83
C ARG A 673 13.15 -25.77 -10.72
N PHE A 674 13.16 -25.28 -9.48
CA PHE A 674 12.49 -25.95 -8.36
C PHE A 674 10.98 -26.07 -8.61
N ASN A 675 10.34 -24.97 -8.99
CA ASN A 675 8.92 -24.93 -9.33
C ASN A 675 8.59 -25.83 -10.54
N GLU A 676 9.43 -25.81 -11.58
CA GLU A 676 9.30 -26.69 -12.74
C GLU A 676 9.32 -28.15 -12.31
N VAL A 677 10.28 -28.56 -11.48
CA VAL A 677 10.32 -29.92 -10.94
C VAL A 677 9.06 -30.25 -10.16
N LEU A 678 8.64 -29.35 -9.25
CA LEU A 678 7.46 -29.56 -8.41
C LEU A 678 6.14 -29.66 -9.19
N THR A 679 6.07 -29.06 -10.38
CA THR A 679 4.84 -28.96 -11.17
C THR A 679 4.80 -29.84 -12.40
N THR A 680 5.95 -30.20 -12.97
CA THR A 680 6.02 -30.88 -14.27
C THR A 680 6.71 -32.25 -14.23
N TRP A 681 7.51 -32.55 -13.19
CA TRP A 681 8.26 -33.82 -13.11
C TRP A 681 7.52 -34.84 -12.23
N GLU A 682 7.49 -36.10 -12.63
CA GLU A 682 7.01 -37.18 -11.76
C GLU A 682 8.02 -37.48 -10.64
N PRO A 683 7.58 -37.78 -9.40
CA PRO A 683 6.19 -37.96 -8.96
C PRO A 683 5.49 -36.66 -8.51
N PHE A 684 6.17 -35.51 -8.50
CA PHE A 684 5.64 -34.21 -8.04
C PHE A 684 4.43 -33.71 -8.82
N LYS A 685 4.42 -33.95 -10.13
CA LYS A 685 3.31 -33.60 -11.03
C LYS A 685 2.01 -34.31 -10.66
N SER A 686 2.09 -35.59 -10.27
CA SER A 686 0.92 -36.41 -9.92
C SER A 686 0.43 -36.21 -8.49
N MET A 687 1.17 -35.49 -7.64
CA MET A 687 0.74 -35.19 -6.27
C MET A 687 -0.35 -34.12 -6.24
N ASP A 688 -1.28 -34.27 -5.30
CA ASP A 688 -2.23 -33.21 -5.00
C ASP A 688 -1.47 -31.94 -4.52
N PRO A 689 -1.81 -30.73 -5.01
CA PRO A 689 -1.13 -29.51 -4.60
C PRO A 689 -1.12 -29.27 -3.09
N LYS A 690 -2.17 -29.67 -2.35
CA LYS A 690 -2.19 -29.55 -0.88
C LYS A 690 -1.20 -30.52 -0.25
N GLU A 691 -1.20 -31.78 -0.68
CA GLU A 691 -0.23 -32.79 -0.21
C GLU A 691 1.21 -32.35 -0.47
N ARG A 692 1.49 -31.80 -1.66
CA ARG A 692 2.80 -31.25 -1.99
C ARG A 692 3.18 -30.09 -1.08
N ASN A 693 2.25 -29.18 -0.79
CA ASN A 693 2.51 -28.07 0.13
C ASN A 693 2.74 -28.53 1.58
N PHE A 694 2.00 -29.54 2.05
CA PHE A 694 2.24 -30.17 3.36
C PHE A 694 3.61 -30.84 3.41
N LEU A 695 4.02 -31.53 2.35
CA LEU A 695 5.34 -32.13 2.27
C LEU A 695 6.45 -31.07 2.35
N ILE A 696 6.33 -29.98 1.58
CA ILE A 696 7.29 -28.88 1.60
C ILE A 696 7.37 -28.28 3.00
N HIS A 697 6.23 -28.03 3.63
CA HIS A 697 6.16 -27.50 4.99
C HIS A 697 6.83 -28.45 6.01
N ASP A 698 6.49 -29.74 6.01
CA ASP A 698 7.11 -30.75 6.89
C ASP A 698 8.64 -30.78 6.70
N GLN A 699 9.12 -30.75 5.44
CA GLN A 699 10.56 -30.75 5.16
C GLN A 699 11.24 -29.43 5.55
N THR A 700 10.54 -28.29 5.47
CA THR A 700 11.03 -27.01 6.00
C THR A 700 11.25 -27.11 7.50
N LEU A 701 10.28 -27.65 8.26
CA LEU A 701 10.42 -27.81 9.71
C LEU A 701 11.55 -28.77 10.07
N ILE A 702 11.66 -29.91 9.39
CA ILE A 702 12.76 -30.86 9.64
C ILE A 702 14.12 -30.21 9.38
N SER A 703 14.29 -29.54 8.23
CA SER A 703 15.55 -28.90 7.87
C SER A 703 15.94 -27.78 8.83
N ARG A 704 14.95 -27.06 9.39
CA ARG A 704 15.17 -25.92 10.28
C ARG A 704 15.42 -26.32 11.74
N PHE A 705 14.64 -27.28 12.27
CA PHE A 705 14.69 -27.65 13.69
C PHE A 705 15.62 -28.84 13.97
N GLU A 706 15.84 -29.73 13.01
CA GLU A 706 16.62 -30.96 13.17
C GLU A 706 17.50 -31.23 11.94
N MET A 707 18.27 -30.22 11.49
CA MET A 707 19.09 -30.29 10.28
C MET A 707 19.98 -31.54 10.24
N GLN A 708 20.68 -31.84 11.35
CA GLN A 708 21.60 -32.98 11.42
C GLN A 708 20.87 -34.33 11.36
N ALA A 709 19.78 -34.49 12.10
CA ALA A 709 18.98 -35.72 12.06
C ALA A 709 18.32 -35.89 10.69
N GLY A 710 17.87 -34.78 10.08
CA GLY A 710 17.32 -34.75 8.73
C GLY A 710 18.33 -35.21 7.68
N TYR A 711 19.59 -34.78 7.80
CA TYR A 711 20.71 -35.19 6.96
C TYR A 711 21.02 -36.68 7.11
N ASN A 712 21.13 -37.14 8.37
CA ASN A 712 21.43 -38.53 8.69
C ASN A 712 20.35 -39.51 8.19
N ALA A 713 19.10 -39.04 8.05
CA ALA A 713 17.99 -39.85 7.54
C ALA A 713 17.94 -39.95 5.99
N LEU A 714 18.73 -39.17 5.24
CA LEU A 714 18.69 -39.19 3.76
C LEU A 714 18.98 -40.58 3.15
N PRO A 715 19.95 -41.38 3.63
CA PRO A 715 20.16 -42.75 3.14
C PRO A 715 18.96 -43.66 3.39
N THR A 716 18.20 -43.44 4.47
CA THR A 716 16.98 -44.19 4.80
C THR A 716 15.83 -43.83 3.86
N LEU A 717 15.77 -42.58 3.38
CA LEU A 717 14.78 -42.13 2.41
C LEU A 717 15.06 -42.61 0.99
N LEU A 718 16.35 -42.71 0.62
CA LEU A 718 16.81 -43.10 -0.73
C LEU A 718 17.30 -44.55 -0.74
N LYS A 719 16.39 -45.50 -0.49
CA LYS A 719 16.73 -46.93 -0.35
C LYS A 719 17.12 -47.59 -1.69
N SER A 720 16.43 -47.26 -2.77
CA SER A 720 16.67 -47.88 -4.08
C SER A 720 17.67 -47.07 -4.91
N GLU A 721 18.46 -47.76 -5.74
CA GLU A 721 19.36 -47.08 -6.70
C GLU A 721 18.58 -46.18 -7.66
N LYS A 722 17.36 -46.59 -8.05
CA LYS A 722 16.46 -45.77 -8.87
C LYS A 722 16.14 -44.42 -8.20
N ASP A 723 15.82 -44.44 -6.90
CA ASP A 723 15.52 -43.23 -6.14
C ASP A 723 16.74 -42.34 -5.97
N LYS A 724 17.92 -42.92 -5.74
CA LYS A 724 19.18 -42.17 -5.66
C LYS A 724 19.52 -41.50 -6.98
N THR A 725 19.43 -42.21 -8.11
CA THR A 725 19.67 -41.64 -9.43
C THR A 725 18.68 -40.54 -9.75
N PHE A 726 17.39 -40.75 -9.45
CA PHE A 726 16.36 -39.74 -9.65
C PHE A 726 16.61 -38.50 -8.80
N ALA A 727 16.90 -38.66 -7.50
CA ALA A 727 17.20 -37.57 -6.60
C ALA A 727 18.46 -36.80 -7.03
N PHE A 728 19.53 -37.48 -7.43
CA PHE A 728 20.74 -36.84 -7.93
C PHE A 728 20.46 -35.98 -9.16
N LYS A 729 19.78 -36.55 -10.16
CA LYS A 729 19.43 -35.83 -11.40
C LYS A 729 18.56 -34.61 -11.11
N THR A 730 17.56 -34.78 -10.24
CA THR A 730 16.60 -33.73 -9.90
C THR A 730 17.26 -32.60 -9.12
N VAL A 731 18.01 -32.94 -8.07
CA VAL A 731 18.71 -31.94 -7.26
C VAL A 731 19.75 -31.21 -8.11
N SER A 732 20.56 -31.92 -8.91
CA SER A 732 21.56 -31.32 -9.80
C SER A 732 20.94 -30.33 -10.80
N TYR A 733 19.75 -30.64 -11.34
CA TYR A 733 19.01 -29.73 -12.21
C TYR A 733 18.64 -28.43 -11.47
N ILE A 734 18.05 -28.56 -10.28
CA ILE A 734 17.57 -27.44 -9.45
C ILE A 734 18.73 -26.54 -9.02
N ILE A 735 19.79 -27.12 -8.46
CA ILE A 735 20.90 -26.34 -7.88
C ILE A 735 21.83 -25.74 -8.95
N GLY A 736 21.83 -26.32 -10.15
CA GLY A 736 22.66 -25.90 -11.27
C GLY A 736 24.11 -26.35 -11.19
N PRO A 737 24.98 -25.88 -12.11
CA PRO A 737 26.38 -26.32 -12.19
C PRO A 737 27.18 -25.93 -10.94
N GLU A 738 28.12 -26.80 -10.56
CA GLU A 738 28.96 -26.66 -9.34
C GLU A 738 29.81 -25.37 -9.36
N GLU A 739 30.21 -24.92 -10.53
CA GLU A 739 30.96 -23.66 -10.75
C GLU A 739 30.20 -22.41 -10.25
N ASN A 740 28.87 -22.49 -10.21
CA ASN A 740 27.98 -21.41 -9.77
C ASN A 740 27.53 -21.58 -8.31
N MET A 741 28.12 -22.51 -7.56
CA MET A 741 27.80 -22.72 -6.14
C MET A 741 28.66 -21.85 -5.23
N ALA A 742 28.07 -21.35 -4.14
CA ALA A 742 28.83 -20.72 -3.07
C ALA A 742 29.70 -21.78 -2.36
N PRO A 743 30.84 -21.41 -1.75
CA PRO A 743 31.76 -22.36 -1.11
C PRO A 743 31.08 -23.29 -0.09
N THR A 744 30.24 -22.75 0.78
CA THR A 744 29.49 -23.52 1.80
C THR A 744 28.47 -24.48 1.18
N SER A 745 27.77 -24.04 0.13
CA SER A 745 26.84 -24.90 -0.62
C SER A 745 27.58 -26.03 -1.34
N LEU A 746 28.77 -25.74 -1.89
CA LEU A 746 29.60 -26.72 -2.57
C LEU A 746 30.14 -27.77 -1.60
N GLU A 747 30.61 -27.36 -0.41
CA GLU A 747 31.04 -28.29 0.64
C GLU A 747 29.91 -29.26 1.03
N LEU A 748 28.72 -28.73 1.33
CA LEU A 748 27.55 -29.56 1.65
C LEU A 748 27.19 -30.49 0.47
N TRP A 749 27.26 -30.00 -0.77
CA TRP A 749 27.02 -30.80 -1.96
C TRP A 749 28.01 -31.97 -2.10
N GLN A 750 29.30 -31.75 -1.83
CA GLN A 750 30.31 -32.83 -1.85
C GLN A 750 30.07 -33.86 -0.74
N CYS A 751 29.70 -33.41 0.47
CA CYS A 751 29.31 -34.29 1.57
C CYS A 751 28.09 -35.15 1.22
N LEU A 752 27.07 -34.56 0.59
CA LEU A 752 25.88 -35.27 0.10
C LEU A 752 26.26 -36.32 -0.95
N LYS A 753 27.12 -35.98 -1.92
CA LYS A 753 27.58 -36.94 -2.94
C LYS A 753 28.27 -38.15 -2.32
N THR A 754 29.12 -37.93 -1.33
CA THR A 754 29.82 -39.00 -0.62
C THR A 754 28.85 -39.86 0.20
N THR A 755 27.96 -39.21 0.96
CA THR A 755 27.03 -39.88 1.88
C THR A 755 25.99 -40.72 1.14
N LEU A 756 25.47 -40.20 0.01
CA LEU A 756 24.45 -40.85 -0.79
C LEU A 756 25.04 -41.75 -1.88
N LYS A 757 26.38 -41.80 -2.00
CA LYS A 757 27.11 -42.52 -3.06
C LYS A 757 26.68 -42.09 -4.46
N TRP A 758 26.51 -40.78 -4.65
CA TRP A 758 26.34 -40.19 -5.98
C TRP A 758 27.72 -40.05 -6.61
N GLY A 759 28.16 -41.13 -7.27
CA GLY A 759 29.44 -41.24 -7.96
C GLY A 759 29.26 -41.94 -9.30
#